data_AF-A0A415E716-F1
#
_entry.id   AF-A0A415E716-F1
#
_cell.length_a   1.000
_cell.length_b   1.000
_cell.length_c   1.000
_cell.angle_alpha   90.00
_cell.angle_beta   90.00
_cell.angle_gamma   90.00
#
_symmetry.space_group_name_H-M   'P 1'
#
loop_
_entity.id
_entity.type
_entity.pdbx_description
1 polymer ?
#
loop_
_entity_poly.entity_id
_entity_poly.type
_entity_poly.pdbx_seq_one_letter_code
_entity_poly.pdbx_strand_id
1 'polypeptide(L)'
;MTRLVDNVAGTFTNYTYYTGASDTAKGALKSEAEYLIEDGTCISSTDIDIQMLAGGQKKETTTTVSGENKTVTEVTYDVMGRELSSVTYTYTAFGTSSQKISKEAKTFTYDGFGRMTGITTTTSKVNGSLADIEGTVNTTTESKTYDGNGTLLSETGTDGITSSYQYDAMNRVTRTAKSGEGLTQVSQNTYSYGDVSVNEGKDSKKNYQNALTTTETVDGLVMNVTYQDGLGRTVRQEVDGVVTDYSYDLSGNQLTSYTKTGEDTGLLALHVLDENGNETATLQNPVWDSASGSYILGVDTICETAGYDKAGNLTSQTDGEGNTTLFTYDEQSRITGVKLTGKGGESNQTTYAYREAGEDGLYRSSVTRTSANGAVSTETADADGNVLLTRDEGSGAAAIETTASYDAFGNVLESRQSSGRKTRYTYDAKDRVSEKTQYAADGTAKYKTVYTYYADDQVKEMYDYKVSGSSQTLYHYVYNTYDGLKRLKSTAEVSGSSIPSDLSPYTITYSYDLKDRITAVSYGSASGSEVDGLVYNYSGSRLTDIRVKIGGSTYLAKAYTYNIGGSVETVKDYYNFRSGDTTSHALLTYGYDVFGRVSAMDYAKDGTTFEKHGYSYNKNSSITKERNVNAPAGTDEIREYSYDYRNQLAASTVKNVITETVTVEGEADEDGNPTYTTQTVTREETKLQTAYAYDAAGNRTKKTENGKATTYTYNGLNQLTGESGTGTSLSYTYDADGNQTKVTGTMGGSSVNKSYTYTPENMLETYTEGSKNQNNLYSGDGQRVQKKEGSETTNYFYQLGSVLYTDDGSGNLKSFNLLNGSDAFGTERKAGSSHDYYLYTEDAKGSTVNVLDNAGSRVVSYLYDDFGDVTESKATGYSGFENELQYTGAVHDELTGLLYLNARYYEPRTGRFITRDSYRGERENADTWHLYAYCANNPINYADPSGHAIKFTVARWMVATPLDIAASALGVGLIFAPVKALCKAGGKAFTKVKLRGTLFKFAQKFQNFGRKVGQKVYKSLKKIPLVKKAVKPSLANKIESMIYSFTAKQVVYRFADQLFRNIDIALSFGGLVSGILDYMYDKSINNVVYRFKIK
;
A
#
# COMPACT_ATOMS: atom_id res chain seq x y z
N MET A 1 -6.89 -33.00 -45.17
CA MET A 1 -6.87 -31.80 -44.31
C MET A 1 -8.32 -31.45 -44.02
N THR A 2 -8.78 -31.57 -42.78
CA THR A 2 -10.17 -31.22 -42.44
C THR A 2 -10.14 -29.88 -41.73
N ARG A 3 -10.37 -28.82 -42.49
CA ARG A 3 -10.39 -27.42 -42.04
C ARG A 3 -11.71 -27.18 -41.30
N LEU A 4 -11.65 -26.96 -39.99
CA LEU A 4 -12.77 -26.52 -39.17
C LEU A 4 -12.44 -25.11 -38.69
N VAL A 5 -13.03 -24.12 -39.35
CA VAL A 5 -12.91 -22.70 -39.01
C VAL A 5 -14.00 -22.39 -37.99
N ASP A 6 -13.65 -22.13 -36.73
CA ASP A 6 -14.55 -21.47 -35.78
C ASP A 6 -14.30 -19.97 -35.95
N ASN A 7 -15.27 -19.22 -36.50
CA ASN A 7 -15.14 -17.78 -36.72
C ASN A 7 -15.95 -17.08 -35.63
N VAL A 8 -15.24 -16.53 -34.65
CA VAL A 8 -15.82 -15.64 -33.64
C VAL A 8 -14.90 -14.43 -33.53
N ALA A 9 -15.43 -13.25 -33.87
CA ALA A 9 -14.77 -11.96 -33.67
C ALA A 9 -13.33 -11.85 -34.21
N GLY A 10 -13.08 -12.20 -35.47
CA GLY A 10 -11.79 -11.99 -36.14
C GLY A 10 -10.70 -13.03 -35.83
N THR A 11 -11.01 -14.05 -35.02
CA THR A 11 -10.09 -15.16 -34.72
C THR A 11 -10.35 -16.35 -35.66
N PHE A 12 -9.29 -16.90 -36.25
CA PHE A 12 -9.31 -18.05 -37.14
C PHE A 12 -8.44 -19.16 -36.58
N THR A 13 -9.03 -20.31 -36.25
CA THR A 13 -8.26 -21.49 -35.82
C THR A 13 -8.26 -22.58 -36.90
N ASN A 14 -7.08 -23.10 -37.22
CA ASN A 14 -6.89 -24.23 -38.11
C ASN A 14 -6.37 -25.44 -37.33
N TYR A 15 -6.94 -26.62 -37.57
CA TYR A 15 -6.51 -27.87 -36.93
C TYR A 15 -6.04 -28.87 -37.99
N THR A 16 -4.92 -29.54 -37.73
CA THR A 16 -4.42 -30.66 -38.53
C THR A 16 -4.31 -31.90 -37.66
N TYR A 17 -4.67 -33.07 -38.19
CA TYR A 17 -4.61 -34.35 -37.49
C TYR A 17 -3.72 -35.36 -38.24
N TYR A 18 -3.15 -36.34 -37.53
CA TYR A 18 -2.38 -37.43 -38.13
C TYR A 18 -3.26 -38.39 -38.94
N THR A 19 -2.88 -38.66 -40.21
CA THR A 19 -3.70 -39.43 -41.17
C THR A 19 -3.11 -40.78 -41.61
N GLY A 20 -1.86 -41.11 -41.23
CA GLY A 20 -1.13 -42.32 -41.67
C GLY A 20 -1.47 -43.61 -40.90
N ALA A 21 -1.10 -44.77 -41.47
CA ALA A 21 -1.46 -46.13 -41.05
C ALA A 21 -0.52 -46.81 -40.02
N SER A 22 0.36 -46.07 -39.33
CA SER A 22 1.08 -46.58 -38.15
C SER A 22 0.25 -46.30 -36.88
N ASP A 23 -0.15 -47.35 -36.18
CA ASP A 23 -1.33 -47.42 -35.30
C ASP A 23 -1.33 -46.59 -33.99
N THR A 24 -0.32 -45.79 -33.66
CA THR A 24 -0.26 -45.12 -32.34
C THR A 24 -0.69 -43.66 -32.31
N ALA A 25 -0.80 -42.96 -33.44
CA ALA A 25 -1.09 -41.51 -33.47
C ALA A 25 -2.27 -41.09 -34.38
N LYS A 26 -2.89 -42.03 -35.11
CA LYS A 26 -3.95 -41.76 -36.09
C LYS A 26 -5.17 -41.09 -35.44
N GLY A 27 -5.57 -39.93 -35.96
CA GLY A 27 -6.70 -39.14 -35.42
C GLY A 27 -6.36 -38.21 -34.26
N ALA A 28 -5.13 -38.24 -33.73
CA ALA A 28 -4.66 -37.26 -32.75
C ALA A 28 -4.35 -35.90 -33.41
N LEU A 29 -4.48 -34.82 -32.63
CA LEU A 29 -4.15 -33.46 -33.08
C LEU A 29 -2.64 -33.38 -33.38
N LYS A 30 -2.31 -32.96 -34.59
CA LYS A 30 -0.94 -32.78 -35.10
C LYS A 30 -0.51 -31.32 -35.01
N SER A 31 -1.39 -30.39 -35.34
CA SER A 31 -1.13 -28.97 -35.15
C SER A 31 -2.42 -28.17 -35.00
N GLU A 32 -2.34 -27.06 -34.28
CA GLU A 32 -3.40 -26.07 -34.10
C GLU A 32 -2.80 -24.69 -34.34
N ALA A 33 -3.36 -23.92 -35.27
CA ALA A 33 -2.86 -22.60 -35.60
C ALA A 33 -3.99 -21.59 -35.48
N GLU A 34 -3.87 -20.69 -34.50
CA GLU A 34 -4.81 -19.63 -34.22
C GLU A 34 -4.26 -18.30 -34.71
N TYR A 35 -5.03 -17.61 -35.54
CA TYR A 35 -4.69 -16.31 -36.11
C TYR A 35 -5.71 -15.30 -35.67
N LEU A 36 -5.26 -14.18 -35.12
CA LEU A 36 -6.09 -13.01 -34.95
C LEU A 36 -5.87 -12.12 -36.18
N ILE A 37 -6.91 -11.92 -36.97
CA ILE A 37 -6.87 -11.12 -38.19
C ILE A 37 -7.78 -9.91 -38.02
N GLU A 38 -7.19 -8.74 -38.20
CA GLU A 38 -7.88 -7.45 -38.15
C GLU A 38 -7.59 -6.73 -39.47
N ASP A 39 -8.64 -6.26 -40.15
CA ASP A 39 -8.58 -5.59 -41.46
C ASP A 39 -7.74 -6.30 -42.54
N GLY A 40 -7.74 -7.64 -42.52
CA GLY A 40 -7.03 -8.48 -43.48
C GLY A 40 -5.55 -8.72 -43.16
N THR A 41 -5.03 -8.17 -42.06
CA THR A 41 -3.66 -8.38 -41.58
C THR A 41 -3.63 -9.29 -40.35
N CYS A 42 -2.73 -10.27 -40.33
CA CYS A 42 -2.53 -11.13 -39.16
C CYS A 42 -1.77 -10.36 -38.08
N ILE A 43 -2.44 -10.00 -37.00
CA ILE A 43 -1.87 -9.16 -35.93
C ILE A 43 -1.25 -9.94 -34.77
N SER A 44 -1.68 -11.20 -34.60
CA SER A 44 -0.97 -12.18 -33.78
C SER A 44 -1.28 -13.59 -34.28
N SER A 45 -0.33 -14.50 -34.12
CA SER A 45 -0.55 -15.93 -34.34
C SER A 45 -0.09 -16.74 -33.14
N THR A 46 -0.75 -17.87 -32.92
CA THR A 46 -0.32 -18.91 -32.00
C THR A 46 -0.39 -20.23 -32.73
N ASP A 47 0.77 -20.74 -33.13
CA ASP A 47 0.92 -22.01 -33.84
C ASP A 47 1.44 -23.07 -32.86
N ILE A 48 0.67 -24.13 -32.65
CA ILE A 48 0.98 -25.27 -31.79
C ILE A 48 1.25 -26.47 -32.69
N ASP A 49 2.48 -26.96 -32.71
CA ASP A 49 2.86 -28.19 -33.40
C ASP A 49 3.10 -29.32 -32.39
N ILE A 50 2.47 -30.46 -32.60
CA ILE A 50 2.54 -31.63 -31.72
C ILE A 50 3.26 -32.77 -32.45
N GLN A 51 4.41 -33.19 -31.92
CA GLN A 51 5.19 -34.33 -32.38
C GLN A 51 5.11 -35.49 -31.36
N MET A 52 4.74 -36.68 -31.82
CA MET A 52 4.89 -37.90 -31.02
C MET A 52 6.31 -38.45 -31.18
N LEU A 53 7.01 -38.69 -30.07
CA LEU A 53 8.39 -39.19 -30.02
C LEU A 53 8.42 -40.72 -29.84
N ALA A 54 9.59 -41.33 -30.08
CA ALA A 54 9.81 -42.75 -29.82
C ALA A 54 9.57 -43.06 -28.32
N GLY A 55 8.84 -44.14 -28.03
CA GLY A 55 8.44 -44.49 -26.65
C GLY A 55 7.16 -43.83 -26.14
N GLY A 56 6.42 -43.11 -26.98
CA GLY A 56 5.07 -42.59 -26.67
C GLY A 56 5.02 -41.22 -25.99
N GLN A 57 6.18 -40.57 -25.79
CA GLN A 57 6.25 -39.19 -25.31
C GLN A 57 5.71 -38.20 -26.35
N LYS A 58 5.23 -37.05 -25.89
CA LYS A 58 4.67 -35.98 -26.74
C LYS A 58 5.53 -34.72 -26.61
N LYS A 59 6.04 -34.18 -27.72
CA LYS A 59 6.64 -32.84 -27.78
C LYS A 59 5.63 -31.86 -28.38
N GLU A 60 5.37 -30.75 -27.70
CA GLU A 60 4.52 -29.65 -28.17
C GLU A 60 5.39 -28.41 -28.38
N THR A 61 5.34 -27.80 -29.56
CA THR A 61 6.05 -26.57 -29.89
C THR A 61 5.01 -25.49 -30.12
N THR A 62 4.90 -24.54 -29.20
CA THR A 62 4.04 -23.38 -29.33
C THR A 62 4.87 -22.19 -29.81
N THR A 63 4.59 -21.71 -31.01
CA THR A 63 5.11 -20.46 -31.55
C THR A 63 4.05 -19.39 -31.41
N THR A 64 4.31 -18.35 -30.63
CA THR A 64 3.47 -17.16 -30.59
C THR A 64 4.19 -16.03 -31.31
N VAL A 65 3.48 -15.33 -32.19
CA VAL A 65 3.93 -14.08 -32.80
C VAL A 65 2.93 -12.99 -32.43
N SER A 66 3.41 -11.87 -31.91
CA SER A 66 2.59 -10.68 -31.60
C SER A 66 3.39 -9.44 -31.94
N GLY A 67 3.00 -8.73 -33.01
CA GLY A 67 3.83 -7.66 -33.56
C GLY A 67 5.22 -8.15 -33.97
N GLU A 68 6.27 -7.49 -33.49
CA GLU A 68 7.68 -7.84 -33.75
C GLU A 68 8.24 -8.93 -32.83
N ASN A 69 7.51 -9.29 -31.79
CA ASN A 69 7.94 -10.25 -30.79
C ASN A 69 7.51 -11.67 -31.18
N LYS A 70 8.44 -12.62 -31.09
CA LYS A 70 8.17 -14.04 -31.29
C LYS A 70 8.65 -14.82 -30.09
N THR A 71 7.81 -15.70 -29.56
CA THR A 71 8.18 -16.67 -28.55
C THR A 71 7.98 -18.07 -29.08
N VAL A 72 8.95 -18.95 -28.84
CA VAL A 72 8.87 -20.37 -29.19
C VAL A 72 9.06 -21.17 -27.91
N THR A 73 8.01 -21.83 -27.45
CA THR A 73 8.03 -22.70 -26.28
C THR A 73 7.91 -24.15 -26.72
N GLU A 74 8.96 -24.92 -26.49
CA GLU A 74 8.98 -26.36 -26.69
C GLU A 74 8.75 -27.07 -25.35
N VAL A 75 7.68 -27.84 -25.23
CA VAL A 75 7.36 -28.62 -24.03
C VAL A 75 7.40 -30.10 -24.37
N THR A 76 8.11 -30.89 -23.57
CA THR A 76 8.12 -32.35 -23.69
C THR A 76 7.31 -32.94 -22.56
N TYR A 77 6.36 -33.80 -22.88
CA TYR A 77 5.50 -34.52 -21.97
C TYR A 77 5.81 -36.02 -21.99
N ASP A 78 5.61 -36.67 -20.87
CA ASP A 78 5.62 -38.12 -20.79
C ASP A 78 4.34 -38.76 -21.39
N VAL A 79 4.28 -40.09 -21.39
CA VAL A 79 3.13 -40.87 -21.87
C VAL A 79 1.82 -40.61 -21.09
N MET A 80 1.91 -40.02 -19.89
CA MET A 80 0.76 -39.69 -19.03
C MET A 80 0.35 -38.21 -19.14
N GLY A 81 1.03 -37.42 -19.98
CA GLY A 81 0.74 -35.99 -20.19
C GLY A 81 1.36 -35.05 -19.14
N ARG A 82 2.32 -35.52 -18.35
CA ARG A 82 3.09 -34.72 -17.39
C ARG A 82 4.27 -34.05 -18.09
N GLU A 83 4.53 -32.79 -17.79
CA GLU A 83 5.63 -32.02 -18.39
C GLU A 83 6.99 -32.47 -17.84
N LEU A 84 7.88 -32.96 -18.68
CA LEU A 84 9.25 -33.38 -18.30
C LEU A 84 10.24 -32.22 -18.41
N SER A 85 10.07 -31.39 -19.43
CA SER A 85 10.90 -30.21 -19.67
C SER A 85 10.19 -29.21 -20.56
N SER A 86 10.44 -27.94 -20.34
CA SER A 86 10.10 -26.89 -21.30
C SER A 86 11.30 -26.03 -21.64
N VAL A 87 11.37 -25.54 -22.87
CA VAL A 87 12.35 -24.56 -23.31
C VAL A 87 11.62 -23.46 -24.03
N THR A 88 11.66 -22.25 -23.48
CA THR A 88 11.11 -21.05 -24.11
C THR A 88 12.24 -20.19 -24.65
N TYR A 89 12.14 -19.87 -25.93
CA TYR A 89 13.00 -18.92 -26.60
C TYR A 89 12.21 -17.65 -26.90
N THR A 90 12.76 -16.50 -26.50
CA THR A 90 12.23 -15.21 -26.93
C THR A 90 13.10 -14.66 -28.06
N TYR A 91 12.45 -14.09 -29.07
CA TYR A 91 13.06 -13.46 -30.22
C TYR A 91 12.52 -12.04 -30.38
N THR A 92 13.37 -11.15 -30.87
CA THR A 92 13.00 -9.81 -31.34
C THR A 92 13.28 -9.67 -32.83
N ALA A 93 12.53 -8.79 -33.50
CA ALA A 93 12.83 -8.42 -34.89
C ALA A 93 13.95 -7.38 -34.95
N PHE A 94 14.86 -7.57 -35.91
CA PHE A 94 15.73 -6.50 -36.41
C PHE A 94 15.67 -6.57 -37.96
N GLY A 95 14.85 -5.71 -38.57
CA GLY A 95 14.58 -5.76 -40.00
C GLY A 95 13.92 -7.08 -40.45
N THR A 96 14.39 -7.68 -41.55
CA THR A 96 13.84 -8.94 -42.09
C THR A 96 14.33 -10.21 -41.37
N SER A 97 15.00 -10.08 -40.22
CA SER A 97 15.60 -11.21 -39.49
C SER A 97 15.18 -11.24 -38.01
N SER A 98 14.76 -12.41 -37.52
CA SER A 98 14.45 -12.64 -36.09
C SER A 98 15.72 -13.03 -35.33
N GLN A 99 16.10 -12.27 -34.31
CA GLN A 99 17.22 -12.60 -33.43
C GLN A 99 16.72 -13.24 -32.15
N LYS A 100 17.38 -14.31 -31.72
CA LYS A 100 17.05 -15.01 -30.48
C LYS A 100 17.77 -14.31 -29.33
N ILE A 101 17.05 -13.87 -28.31
CA ILE A 101 17.56 -12.98 -27.24
C ILE A 101 17.53 -13.60 -25.84
N SER A 102 16.69 -14.61 -25.61
CA SER A 102 16.74 -15.38 -24.38
C SER A 102 16.36 -16.84 -24.56
N LYS A 103 16.78 -17.64 -23.58
CA LYS A 103 16.40 -19.04 -23.40
C LYS A 103 16.05 -19.24 -21.93
N GLU A 104 14.85 -19.71 -21.66
CA GLU A 104 14.46 -20.25 -20.37
C GLU A 104 14.23 -21.75 -20.53
N ALA A 105 14.99 -22.57 -19.82
CA ALA A 105 14.83 -24.02 -19.80
C ALA A 105 14.34 -24.45 -18.42
N LYS A 106 13.29 -25.25 -18.37
CA LYS A 106 12.78 -25.90 -17.16
C LYS A 106 12.90 -27.40 -17.29
N THR A 107 13.33 -28.06 -16.22
CA THR A 107 13.26 -29.51 -16.09
C THR A 107 12.45 -29.85 -14.85
N PHE A 108 11.61 -30.87 -14.96
CA PHE A 108 10.70 -31.31 -13.91
C PHE A 108 11.04 -32.74 -13.52
N THR A 109 11.11 -32.99 -12.21
CA THR A 109 11.30 -34.33 -11.66
C THR A 109 10.02 -34.80 -10.99
N TYR A 110 9.81 -36.12 -11.03
CA TYR A 110 8.62 -36.77 -10.48
C TYR A 110 9.02 -38.03 -9.71
N ASP A 111 8.22 -38.39 -8.72
CA ASP A 111 8.32 -39.69 -8.08
C ASP A 111 7.59 -40.80 -8.88
N GLY A 112 7.70 -42.04 -8.38
CA GLY A 112 7.07 -43.22 -8.99
C GLY A 112 5.54 -43.19 -9.03
N PHE A 113 4.88 -42.26 -8.32
CA PHE A 113 3.42 -42.10 -8.31
C PHE A 113 2.92 -40.97 -9.20
N GLY A 114 3.81 -40.24 -9.87
CA GLY A 114 3.40 -39.19 -10.78
C GLY A 114 3.50 -37.77 -10.23
N ARG A 115 3.93 -37.59 -8.97
CA ARG A 115 3.88 -36.31 -8.25
C ARG A 115 5.18 -35.55 -8.48
N MET A 116 5.09 -34.24 -8.69
CA MET A 116 6.25 -33.39 -9.02
C MET A 116 7.13 -33.18 -7.79
N THR A 117 8.38 -33.62 -7.84
CA THR A 117 9.34 -33.54 -6.72
C THR A 117 10.36 -32.43 -6.89
N GLY A 118 10.45 -31.79 -8.05
CA GLY A 118 11.32 -30.63 -8.23
C GLY A 118 11.19 -29.99 -9.60
N ILE A 119 11.66 -28.74 -9.65
CA ILE A 119 11.75 -27.93 -10.85
C ILE A 119 13.10 -27.25 -10.84
N THR A 120 13.88 -27.41 -11.91
CA THR A 120 15.09 -26.60 -12.13
C THR A 120 14.81 -25.66 -13.29
N THR A 121 14.95 -24.34 -13.07
CA THR A 121 14.82 -23.32 -14.10
C THR A 121 16.19 -22.73 -14.41
N THR A 122 16.64 -22.82 -15.65
CA THR A 122 17.86 -22.19 -16.15
C THR A 122 17.50 -21.09 -17.15
N THR A 123 17.89 -19.86 -16.87
CA THR A 123 17.67 -18.71 -17.74
C THR A 123 19.00 -18.19 -18.27
N SER A 124 19.06 -17.96 -19.59
CA SER A 124 20.19 -17.34 -20.28
C SER A 124 19.70 -16.18 -21.12
N LYS A 125 20.38 -15.04 -21.03
CA LYS A 125 20.07 -13.82 -21.79
C LYS A 125 21.32 -13.28 -22.48
N VAL A 126 21.11 -12.60 -23.60
CA VAL A 126 22.16 -11.85 -24.32
C VAL A 126 21.61 -10.54 -24.83
N ASN A 127 22.45 -9.51 -24.80
CA ASN A 127 22.27 -8.31 -25.61
C ASN A 127 22.76 -8.59 -27.04
N GLY A 128 22.05 -9.43 -27.79
CA GLY A 128 22.41 -9.83 -29.17
C GLY A 128 21.92 -11.22 -29.55
N SER A 129 22.35 -11.71 -30.73
CA SER A 129 21.98 -13.03 -31.26
C SER A 129 22.61 -14.19 -30.48
N LEU A 130 21.79 -15.18 -30.11
CA LEU A 130 22.15 -16.41 -29.38
C LEU A 130 23.06 -17.42 -30.14
N ALA A 131 23.79 -17.00 -31.17
CA ALA A 131 24.62 -17.91 -31.99
C ALA A 131 25.93 -18.36 -31.31
N ASP A 132 26.48 -17.56 -30.39
CA ASP A 132 27.68 -17.87 -29.60
C ASP A 132 27.48 -17.36 -28.16
N ILE A 133 27.53 -18.22 -27.13
CA ILE A 133 27.49 -17.77 -25.72
C ILE A 133 28.48 -18.53 -24.86
N GLU A 134 29.40 -17.73 -24.31
CA GLU A 134 29.87 -17.74 -22.91
C GLU A 134 29.09 -16.67 -22.08
N GLY A 135 27.77 -16.58 -22.23
CA GLY A 135 26.90 -15.60 -21.55
C GLY A 135 26.44 -16.02 -20.15
N THR A 136 25.85 -15.07 -19.40
CA THR A 136 25.41 -15.25 -18.01
C THR A 136 24.24 -16.24 -17.90
N VAL A 137 24.47 -17.35 -17.19
CA VAL A 137 23.50 -18.40 -16.93
C VAL A 137 23.04 -18.29 -15.47
N ASN A 138 21.73 -18.14 -15.25
CA ASN A 138 21.13 -18.24 -13.93
C ASN A 138 20.40 -19.59 -13.80
N THR A 139 20.59 -20.33 -12.71
CA THR A 139 19.87 -21.58 -12.44
C THR A 139 19.26 -21.54 -11.05
N THR A 140 17.94 -21.75 -10.95
CA THR A 140 17.21 -21.87 -9.69
C THR A 140 16.56 -23.25 -9.59
N THR A 141 16.39 -23.76 -8.38
CA THR A 141 15.77 -25.06 -8.13
C THR A 141 14.75 -24.97 -7.02
N GLU A 142 13.61 -25.61 -7.23
CA GLU A 142 12.57 -25.86 -6.23
C GLU A 142 12.47 -27.37 -6.02
N SER A 143 12.14 -27.81 -4.80
CA SER A 143 11.96 -29.24 -4.51
C SER A 143 10.79 -29.49 -3.59
N LYS A 144 10.17 -30.68 -3.70
CA LYS A 144 9.04 -31.13 -2.89
C LYS A 144 9.20 -32.59 -2.50
N THR A 145 8.74 -32.94 -1.30
CA THR A 145 8.67 -34.32 -0.82
C THR A 145 7.27 -34.68 -0.39
N TYR A 146 6.91 -35.96 -0.48
CA TYR A 146 5.57 -36.47 -0.18
C TYR A 146 5.64 -37.74 0.65
N ASP A 147 4.59 -37.99 1.43
CA ASP A 147 4.41 -39.27 2.11
C ASP A 147 3.95 -40.38 1.14
N GLY A 148 3.74 -41.59 1.66
CA GLY A 148 3.22 -42.72 0.88
C GLY A 148 1.79 -42.51 0.34
N ASN A 149 1.02 -41.56 0.91
CA ASN A 149 -0.37 -41.27 0.53
C ASN A 149 -0.51 -40.09 -0.44
N GLY A 150 0.56 -39.33 -0.72
CA GLY A 150 0.54 -38.16 -1.62
C GLY A 150 0.34 -36.83 -0.93
N THR A 151 0.47 -36.79 0.39
CA THR A 151 0.46 -35.56 1.16
C THR A 151 1.85 -34.93 1.16
N LEU A 152 1.91 -33.61 0.96
CA LEU A 152 3.15 -32.83 0.88
C LEU A 152 3.84 -32.82 2.25
N LEU A 153 5.07 -33.30 2.36
CA LEU A 153 5.83 -33.29 3.62
C LEU A 153 6.75 -32.08 3.73
N SER A 154 7.34 -31.66 2.62
CA SER A 154 8.15 -30.45 2.57
C SER A 154 8.19 -29.85 1.17
N GLU A 155 8.44 -28.54 1.11
CA GLU A 155 8.81 -27.84 -0.11
C GLU A 155 9.91 -26.81 0.17
N THR A 156 10.87 -26.71 -0.74
CA THR A 156 11.95 -25.72 -0.70
C THR A 156 11.79 -24.78 -1.89
N GLY A 157 11.66 -23.48 -1.61
CA GLY A 157 11.54 -22.43 -2.62
C GLY A 157 12.87 -22.08 -3.28
N THR A 158 12.81 -21.20 -4.29
CA THR A 158 14.01 -20.67 -4.96
C THR A 158 14.84 -19.74 -4.08
N ASP A 159 14.24 -19.23 -3.02
CA ASP A 159 14.87 -18.48 -1.93
C ASP A 159 15.68 -19.39 -0.97
N GLY A 160 15.57 -20.71 -1.11
CA GLY A 160 16.20 -21.68 -0.21
C GLY A 160 15.45 -21.89 1.11
N ILE A 161 14.31 -21.23 1.32
CA ILE A 161 13.46 -21.47 2.49
C ILE A 161 12.73 -22.80 2.30
N THR A 162 12.81 -23.66 3.31
CA THR A 162 12.11 -24.94 3.35
C THR A 162 10.93 -24.86 4.31
N SER A 163 9.73 -25.04 3.76
CA SER A 163 8.50 -25.25 4.54
C SER A 163 8.26 -26.75 4.69
N SER A 164 8.01 -27.20 5.92
CA SER A 164 7.73 -28.60 6.25
C SER A 164 6.42 -28.74 7.01
N TYR A 165 5.74 -29.86 6.80
CA TYR A 165 4.38 -30.09 7.29
C TYR A 165 4.26 -31.44 7.98
N GLN A 166 3.53 -31.48 9.08
CA GLN A 166 3.05 -32.71 9.71
C GLN A 166 1.54 -32.73 9.74
N TYR A 167 0.97 -33.93 9.71
CA TYR A 167 -0.46 -34.14 9.59
C TYR A 167 -0.96 -35.10 10.66
N ASP A 168 -2.22 -34.94 11.04
CA ASP A 168 -2.93 -35.96 11.80
C ASP A 168 -3.45 -37.09 10.89
N ALA A 169 -4.11 -38.09 11.50
CA ALA A 169 -4.71 -39.21 10.78
C ALA A 169 -5.84 -38.81 9.81
N MET A 170 -6.39 -37.59 9.92
CA MET A 170 -7.40 -37.03 9.02
C MET A 170 -6.77 -36.18 7.90
N ASN A 171 -5.43 -36.20 7.79
CA ASN A 171 -4.65 -35.42 6.82
C ASN A 171 -4.78 -33.90 7.01
N ARG A 172 -4.93 -33.46 8.26
CA ARG A 172 -4.97 -32.06 8.67
C ARG A 172 -3.62 -31.62 9.22
N VAL A 173 -3.15 -30.43 8.84
CA VAL A 173 -1.83 -29.90 9.20
C VAL A 173 -1.75 -29.61 10.70
N THR A 174 -1.02 -30.42 11.46
CA THR A 174 -0.81 -30.23 12.91
C THR A 174 0.44 -29.42 13.23
N ARG A 175 1.39 -29.35 12.29
CA ARG A 175 2.61 -28.58 12.44
C ARG A 175 3.09 -28.08 11.10
N THR A 176 3.45 -26.81 11.04
CA THR A 176 4.20 -26.19 9.94
C THR A 176 5.52 -25.69 10.49
N ALA A 177 6.62 -25.90 9.78
CA ALA A 177 7.88 -25.25 10.10
C ALA A 177 8.53 -24.63 8.86
N LYS A 178 8.81 -23.33 8.93
CA LYS A 178 9.61 -22.59 7.95
C LYS A 178 11.06 -22.60 8.42
N SER A 179 12.00 -23.00 7.58
CA SER A 179 13.41 -23.13 7.95
C SER A 179 14.34 -22.67 6.84
N GLY A 180 15.42 -22.00 7.22
CA GLY A 180 16.47 -21.58 6.30
C GLY A 180 17.70 -21.13 7.08
N GLU A 181 18.89 -21.41 6.53
CA GLU A 181 20.23 -21.13 7.10
C GLU A 181 20.31 -21.14 8.64
N GLY A 182 19.92 -22.26 9.26
CA GLY A 182 20.05 -22.48 10.71
C GLY A 182 18.94 -21.86 11.58
N LEU A 183 17.99 -21.12 10.99
CA LEU A 183 16.78 -20.64 11.65
C LEU A 183 15.58 -21.55 11.34
N THR A 184 14.67 -21.67 12.30
CA THR A 184 13.41 -22.40 12.12
C THR A 184 12.31 -21.76 12.94
N GLN A 185 11.20 -21.46 12.27
CA GLN A 185 9.96 -20.96 12.87
C GLN A 185 8.93 -22.10 12.83
N VAL A 186 8.26 -22.38 13.96
CA VAL A 186 7.30 -23.48 14.07
C VAL A 186 5.93 -22.94 14.45
N SER A 187 4.92 -23.28 13.64
CA SER A 187 3.50 -23.12 13.98
C SER A 187 2.90 -24.50 14.21
N GLN A 188 2.07 -24.62 15.24
CA GLN A 188 1.35 -25.84 15.60
C GLN A 188 -0.14 -25.56 15.59
N ASN A 189 -0.91 -26.48 15.00
CA ASN A 189 -2.36 -26.46 15.06
C ASN A 189 -2.85 -27.62 15.89
N THR A 190 -3.73 -27.30 16.84
CA THR A 190 -4.52 -28.32 17.52
C THR A 190 -5.97 -28.22 17.06
N TYR A 191 -6.61 -29.39 16.93
CA TYR A 191 -7.96 -29.51 16.41
C TYR A 191 -8.84 -30.16 17.47
N SER A 192 -9.92 -29.51 17.84
CA SER A 192 -10.95 -30.07 18.72
C SER A 192 -12.34 -29.82 18.13
N TYR A 193 -13.34 -30.50 18.68
CA TYR A 193 -14.73 -30.31 18.31
C TYR A 193 -15.52 -30.00 19.57
N GLY A 194 -16.37 -28.98 19.49
CA GLY A 194 -17.21 -28.57 20.60
C GLY A 194 -18.34 -27.67 20.14
N ASP A 195 -19.32 -27.51 21.00
CA ASP A 195 -20.43 -26.60 20.73
C ASP A 195 -19.95 -25.16 20.98
N VAL A 196 -20.18 -24.25 20.03
CA VAL A 196 -19.86 -22.84 20.15
C VAL A 196 -21.13 -22.00 20.05
N SER A 197 -21.28 -21.06 20.98
CA SER A 197 -22.40 -20.12 21.02
C SER A 197 -21.90 -18.75 20.56
N VAL A 198 -22.36 -18.32 19.39
CA VAL A 198 -21.95 -17.05 18.76
C VAL A 198 -23.06 -16.01 18.89
N ASN A 199 -22.70 -14.76 19.15
CA ASN A 199 -23.65 -13.65 19.18
C ASN A 199 -24.05 -13.24 17.77
N GLU A 200 -25.35 -13.16 17.51
CA GLU A 200 -25.91 -12.62 16.26
C GLU A 200 -26.50 -11.20 16.46
N GLY A 201 -26.31 -10.62 17.65
CA GLY A 201 -26.85 -9.32 18.04
C GLY A 201 -28.19 -9.41 18.81
N LYS A 202 -28.61 -8.31 19.47
CA LYS A 202 -29.84 -8.22 20.30
C LYS A 202 -29.90 -9.33 21.37
N ASP A 203 -28.76 -9.58 22.01
CA ASP A 203 -28.59 -10.68 22.98
C ASP A 203 -29.00 -12.07 22.44
N SER A 204 -29.13 -12.21 21.12
CA SER A 204 -29.40 -13.46 20.43
C SER A 204 -28.09 -14.22 20.24
N LYS A 205 -28.15 -15.52 20.55
CA LYS A 205 -27.03 -16.43 20.34
C LYS A 205 -27.46 -17.58 19.45
N LYS A 206 -26.58 -17.96 18.53
CA LYS A 206 -26.72 -19.17 17.74
C LYS A 206 -25.71 -20.20 18.19
N ASN A 207 -26.21 -21.40 18.44
CA ASN A 207 -25.37 -22.52 18.83
C ASN A 207 -25.03 -23.34 17.59
N TYR A 208 -23.74 -23.47 17.33
CA TYR A 208 -23.20 -24.38 16.32
C TYR A 208 -22.72 -25.63 17.03
N GLN A 209 -23.39 -26.75 16.77
CA GLN A 209 -23.03 -28.03 17.35
C GLN A 209 -21.80 -28.61 16.64
N ASN A 210 -20.88 -29.20 17.41
CA ASN A 210 -19.66 -29.85 16.89
C ASN A 210 -18.84 -28.95 15.95
N ALA A 211 -18.70 -27.66 16.26
CA ALA A 211 -17.83 -26.76 15.51
C ALA A 211 -16.37 -27.23 15.62
N LEU A 212 -15.64 -27.15 14.52
CA LEU A 212 -14.21 -27.42 14.48
C LEU A 212 -13.47 -26.21 15.06
N THR A 213 -12.83 -26.41 16.21
CA THR A 213 -11.93 -25.42 16.79
C THR A 213 -10.52 -25.72 16.32
N THR A 214 -9.89 -24.74 15.68
CA THR A 214 -8.47 -24.74 15.33
C THR A 214 -7.76 -23.71 16.19
N THR A 215 -6.87 -24.18 17.07
CA THR A 215 -5.99 -23.30 17.85
C THR A 215 -4.61 -23.33 17.21
N GLU A 216 -4.21 -22.19 16.66
CA GLU A 216 -2.87 -21.97 16.15
C GLU A 216 -1.98 -21.44 17.27
N THR A 217 -0.85 -22.14 17.48
CA THR A 217 0.15 -21.81 18.47
C THR A 217 1.49 -21.67 17.78
N VAL A 218 2.16 -20.54 17.95
CA VAL A 218 3.53 -20.32 17.48
C VAL A 218 4.43 -20.31 18.71
N ASP A 219 5.32 -21.31 18.80
CA ASP A 219 6.25 -21.50 19.92
C ASP A 219 5.62 -21.42 21.33
N GLY A 220 4.49 -22.11 21.50
CA GLY A 220 3.77 -22.18 22.79
C GLY A 220 2.82 -21.01 23.08
N LEU A 221 2.82 -19.95 22.25
CA LEU A 221 1.88 -18.82 22.36
C LEU A 221 0.70 -19.01 21.40
N VAL A 222 -0.52 -18.95 21.93
CA VAL A 222 -1.74 -18.97 21.11
C VAL A 222 -1.83 -17.67 20.30
N MET A 223 -1.92 -17.81 18.99
CA MET A 223 -1.99 -16.70 18.03
C MET A 223 -3.40 -16.40 17.58
N ASN A 224 -4.15 -17.47 17.31
CA ASN A 224 -5.46 -17.39 16.72
C ASN A 224 -6.25 -18.63 17.14
N VAL A 225 -7.49 -18.43 17.53
CA VAL A 225 -8.46 -19.52 17.69
C VAL A 225 -9.59 -19.29 16.70
N THR A 226 -9.78 -20.23 15.80
CA THR A 226 -10.82 -20.16 14.77
C THR A 226 -11.81 -21.30 14.97
N TYR A 227 -13.10 -20.97 14.98
CA TYR A 227 -14.19 -21.93 15.10
C TYR A 227 -14.93 -22.00 13.77
N GLN A 228 -15.06 -23.21 13.21
CA GLN A 228 -15.71 -23.45 11.92
C GLN A 228 -16.94 -24.33 12.09
N ASP A 229 -18.02 -23.99 11.38
CA ASP A 229 -19.21 -24.84 11.34
C ASP A 229 -19.01 -26.10 10.47
N GLY A 230 -20.03 -26.95 10.39
CA GLY A 230 -19.98 -28.18 9.57
C GLY A 230 -19.84 -27.95 8.06
N LEU A 231 -19.98 -26.71 7.57
CA LEU A 231 -19.73 -26.31 6.18
C LEU A 231 -18.32 -25.73 5.98
N GLY A 232 -17.53 -25.60 7.06
CA GLY A 232 -16.19 -25.03 7.05
C GLY A 232 -16.17 -23.49 7.10
N ARG A 233 -17.29 -22.84 7.41
CA ARG A 233 -17.38 -21.37 7.53
C ARG A 233 -16.93 -20.95 8.93
N THR A 234 -16.13 -19.89 9.03
CA THR A 234 -15.67 -19.36 10.32
C THR A 234 -16.81 -18.66 11.05
N VAL A 235 -17.28 -19.21 12.17
CA VAL A 235 -18.38 -18.64 12.97
C VAL A 235 -17.90 -17.86 14.18
N ARG A 236 -16.66 -18.10 14.64
CA ARG A 236 -15.97 -17.27 15.63
C ARG A 236 -14.48 -17.22 15.31
N GLN A 237 -13.88 -16.07 15.55
CA GLN A 237 -12.43 -15.90 15.56
C GLN A 237 -12.00 -15.17 16.83
N GLU A 238 -10.92 -15.64 17.45
CA GLU A 238 -10.28 -15.00 18.60
C GLU A 238 -8.84 -14.65 18.22
N VAL A 239 -8.53 -13.36 18.22
CA VAL A 239 -7.20 -12.83 17.91
C VAL A 239 -6.85 -11.82 18.98
N ASP A 240 -5.73 -12.04 19.67
CA ASP A 240 -5.15 -11.04 20.58
C ASP A 240 -6.11 -10.53 21.69
N GLY A 241 -7.06 -11.38 22.11
CA GLY A 241 -8.09 -11.08 23.12
C GLY A 241 -9.38 -10.48 22.57
N VAL A 242 -9.44 -10.20 21.27
CA VAL A 242 -10.65 -9.75 20.56
C VAL A 242 -11.39 -10.97 20.04
N VAL A 243 -12.68 -11.06 20.33
CA VAL A 243 -13.55 -12.14 19.85
C VAL A 243 -14.50 -11.56 18.83
N THR A 244 -14.55 -12.16 17.64
CA THR A 244 -15.53 -11.79 16.62
C THR A 244 -16.36 -12.97 16.21
N ASP A 245 -17.66 -12.80 16.35
CA ASP A 245 -18.69 -13.77 16.00
C ASP A 245 -19.29 -13.42 14.65
N TYR A 246 -19.44 -14.43 13.79
CA TYR A 246 -20.02 -14.29 12.46
C TYR A 246 -21.28 -15.12 12.33
N SER A 247 -22.28 -14.55 11.66
CA SER A 247 -23.48 -15.28 11.25
C SER A 247 -23.62 -15.29 9.73
N TYR A 248 -24.30 -16.32 9.23
CA TYR A 248 -24.48 -16.55 7.81
C TYR A 248 -25.90 -16.99 7.50
N ASP A 249 -26.35 -16.66 6.29
CA ASP A 249 -27.55 -17.23 5.71
C ASP A 249 -27.33 -18.71 5.28
N LEU A 250 -28.35 -19.30 4.65
CA LEU A 250 -28.29 -20.66 4.13
C LEU A 250 -27.41 -20.80 2.88
N SER A 251 -27.18 -19.70 2.16
CA SER A 251 -26.35 -19.65 0.95
C SER A 251 -24.86 -19.43 1.27
N GLY A 252 -24.53 -19.08 2.51
CA GLY A 252 -23.16 -18.81 2.95
C GLY A 252 -22.77 -17.33 2.95
N ASN A 253 -23.72 -16.42 2.71
CA ASN A 253 -23.48 -14.98 2.79
C ASN A 253 -23.46 -14.53 4.26
N GLN A 254 -22.51 -13.66 4.61
CA GLN A 254 -22.39 -13.11 5.96
C GLN A 254 -23.56 -12.17 6.25
N LEU A 255 -24.18 -12.31 7.42
CA LEU A 255 -25.31 -11.47 7.86
C LEU A 255 -24.91 -10.51 8.98
N THR A 256 -24.12 -10.99 9.94
CA THR A 256 -23.63 -10.15 11.05
C THR A 256 -22.19 -10.45 11.36
N SER A 257 -21.47 -9.42 11.82
CA SER A 257 -20.24 -9.56 12.59
C SER A 257 -20.40 -8.86 13.94
N TYR A 258 -20.18 -9.58 15.03
CA TYR A 258 -20.24 -9.04 16.39
C TYR A 258 -18.85 -9.11 17.02
N THR A 259 -18.20 -7.96 17.11
CA THR A 259 -16.84 -7.82 17.65
C THR A 259 -16.94 -7.38 19.10
N LYS A 260 -16.41 -8.19 20.01
CA LYS A 260 -16.38 -7.88 21.44
C LYS A 260 -15.02 -8.12 22.04
N THR A 261 -14.84 -7.54 23.21
CA THR A 261 -13.60 -7.59 23.96
C THR A 261 -13.95 -7.87 25.41
N GLY A 262 -13.58 -9.04 25.92
CA GLY A 262 -14.01 -9.48 27.25
C GLY A 262 -15.50 -9.83 27.36
N GLU A 263 -16.12 -9.46 28.49
CA GLU A 263 -17.53 -9.74 28.82
C GLU A 263 -18.50 -8.58 28.47
N ASP A 264 -18.00 -7.45 27.96
CA ASP A 264 -18.77 -6.23 27.68
C ASP A 264 -19.61 -6.30 26.39
N THR A 265 -20.48 -5.29 26.20
CA THR A 265 -21.23 -5.04 24.95
C THR A 265 -20.27 -4.73 23.80
N GLY A 266 -20.40 -5.47 22.70
CA GLY A 266 -19.54 -5.38 21.52
C GLY A 266 -20.15 -4.56 20.38
N LEU A 267 -19.33 -4.28 19.37
CA LEU A 267 -19.73 -3.59 18.13
C LEU A 267 -20.39 -4.60 17.18
N LEU A 268 -21.64 -4.34 16.83
CA LEU A 268 -22.39 -5.13 15.86
C LEU A 268 -22.33 -4.46 14.49
N ALA A 269 -21.96 -5.22 13.46
CA ALA A 269 -22.20 -4.86 12.07
C ALA A 269 -23.22 -5.81 11.43
N LEU A 270 -24.13 -5.25 10.63
CA LEU A 270 -25.12 -5.97 9.83
C LEU A 270 -24.81 -5.81 8.35
N HIS A 271 -24.89 -6.91 7.62
CA HIS A 271 -24.73 -6.98 6.17
C HIS A 271 -26.07 -7.32 5.54
N VAL A 272 -26.57 -6.42 4.69
CA VAL A 272 -27.87 -6.54 4.02
C VAL A 272 -27.64 -6.93 2.58
N LEU A 273 -28.23 -8.04 2.13
CA LEU A 273 -27.99 -8.59 0.80
C LEU A 273 -29.23 -8.51 -0.10
N ASP A 274 -29.00 -8.42 -1.42
CA ASP A 274 -30.05 -8.60 -2.42
C ASP A 274 -30.36 -10.08 -2.69
N GLU A 275 -31.33 -10.34 -3.59
CA GLU A 275 -31.73 -11.69 -4.01
C GLU A 275 -30.61 -12.48 -4.72
N ASN A 276 -29.58 -11.81 -5.20
CA ASN A 276 -28.42 -12.41 -5.88
C ASN A 276 -27.23 -12.62 -4.92
N GLY A 277 -27.35 -12.22 -3.65
CA GLY A 277 -26.29 -12.30 -2.64
C GLY A 277 -25.27 -11.16 -2.71
N ASN A 278 -25.54 -10.07 -3.42
CA ASN A 278 -24.68 -8.88 -3.37
C ASN A 278 -25.00 -8.06 -2.12
N GLU A 279 -23.96 -7.54 -1.44
CA GLU A 279 -24.12 -6.70 -0.24
C GLU A 279 -24.58 -5.29 -0.63
N THR A 280 -25.82 -4.95 -0.29
CA THR A 280 -26.49 -3.69 -0.60
C THR A 280 -26.41 -2.64 0.52
N ALA A 281 -26.18 -3.07 1.76
CA ALA A 281 -25.90 -2.14 2.86
C ALA A 281 -25.08 -2.80 3.96
N THR A 282 -24.25 -1.99 4.61
CA THR A 282 -23.54 -2.34 5.84
C THR A 282 -23.87 -1.32 6.92
N LEU A 283 -24.40 -1.80 8.05
CA LEU A 283 -24.78 -0.97 9.20
C LEU A 283 -23.87 -1.29 10.37
N GLN A 284 -23.12 -0.31 10.86
CA GLN A 284 -22.30 -0.43 12.07
C GLN A 284 -23.00 0.20 13.26
N ASN A 285 -23.03 -0.52 14.39
CA ASN A 285 -23.71 -0.15 15.62
C ASN A 285 -25.21 0.22 15.43
N PRO A 286 -26.03 -0.63 14.76
CA PRO A 286 -27.45 -0.35 14.63
C PRO A 286 -28.21 -0.53 15.95
N VAL A 287 -29.31 0.21 16.09
CA VAL A 287 -30.15 0.16 17.30
C VAL A 287 -31.27 -0.87 17.10
N TRP A 288 -31.47 -1.75 18.08
CA TRP A 288 -32.61 -2.65 18.05
C TRP A 288 -33.90 -1.92 18.46
N ASP A 289 -34.93 -1.94 17.61
CA ASP A 289 -36.27 -1.47 17.95
C ASP A 289 -37.20 -2.65 18.26
N SER A 290 -37.66 -2.72 19.51
CA SER A 290 -38.55 -3.77 19.98
C SER A 290 -39.97 -3.66 19.42
N ALA A 291 -40.40 -2.46 18.99
CA ALA A 291 -41.73 -2.24 18.45
C ALA A 291 -41.87 -2.76 17.00
N SER A 292 -40.90 -2.45 16.14
CA SER A 292 -40.83 -3.00 14.77
C SER A 292 -40.26 -4.41 14.71
N GLY A 293 -39.59 -4.86 15.78
CA GLY A 293 -38.90 -6.14 15.80
C GLY A 293 -37.72 -6.18 14.80
N SER A 294 -37.08 -5.04 14.55
CA SER A 294 -36.04 -4.87 13.55
C SER A 294 -34.92 -3.95 14.03
N TYR A 295 -33.76 -4.03 13.39
CA TYR A 295 -32.70 -3.04 13.58
C TYR A 295 -33.03 -1.75 12.80
N ILE A 296 -32.79 -0.62 13.44
CA ILE A 296 -33.01 0.72 12.90
C ILE A 296 -31.72 1.55 12.98
N LEU A 297 -31.68 2.63 12.19
CA LEU A 297 -30.60 3.60 12.24
C LEU A 297 -30.74 4.47 13.49
N GLY A 298 -29.79 4.35 14.41
CA GLY A 298 -29.66 5.23 15.56
C GLY A 298 -28.84 6.48 15.25
N VAL A 299 -28.64 7.31 16.27
CA VAL A 299 -27.75 8.47 16.21
C VAL A 299 -26.29 8.04 15.99
N ASP A 300 -25.86 6.99 16.70
CA ASP A 300 -24.54 6.39 16.61
C ASP A 300 -24.53 5.15 15.71
N THR A 301 -25.20 5.22 14.56
CA THR A 301 -25.18 4.18 13.53
C THR A 301 -24.56 4.75 12.24
N ILE A 302 -23.54 4.06 11.72
CA ILE A 302 -22.96 4.31 10.40
C ILE A 302 -23.65 3.37 9.42
N CYS A 303 -24.15 3.89 8.30
CA CYS A 303 -24.84 3.10 7.28
C CYS A 303 -24.22 3.43 5.93
N GLU A 304 -23.64 2.43 5.29
CA GLU A 304 -23.13 2.51 3.92
C GLU A 304 -24.04 1.67 3.03
N THR A 305 -24.30 2.12 1.81
CA THR A 305 -25.13 1.37 0.86
C THR A 305 -24.44 1.22 -0.49
N ALA A 306 -24.80 0.16 -1.22
CA ALA A 306 -24.25 -0.18 -2.52
C ALA A 306 -25.34 -0.66 -3.48
N GLY A 307 -25.17 -0.34 -4.76
CA GLY A 307 -26.05 -0.78 -5.84
C GLY A 307 -25.26 -1.52 -6.92
N TYR A 308 -25.90 -2.49 -7.58
CA TYR A 308 -25.26 -3.34 -8.57
C TYR A 308 -26.10 -3.46 -9.84
N ASP A 309 -25.44 -3.64 -10.97
CA ASP A 309 -26.11 -4.03 -12.21
C ASP A 309 -26.37 -5.55 -12.29
N LYS A 310 -26.99 -6.02 -13.38
CA LYS A 310 -27.26 -7.46 -13.60
C LYS A 310 -25.99 -8.29 -13.85
N ALA A 311 -24.90 -7.65 -14.27
CA ALA A 311 -23.60 -8.30 -14.36
C ALA A 311 -22.89 -8.33 -13.00
N GLY A 312 -23.46 -7.66 -11.99
CA GLY A 312 -23.03 -7.38 -10.61
C GLY A 312 -21.78 -6.52 -10.51
N ASN A 313 -21.59 -5.63 -11.48
CA ASN A 313 -20.67 -4.51 -11.32
C ASN A 313 -21.30 -3.50 -10.33
N LEU A 314 -20.48 -2.89 -9.47
CA LEU A 314 -20.91 -1.87 -8.52
C LEU A 314 -21.32 -0.60 -9.26
N THR A 315 -22.59 -0.21 -9.25
CA THR A 315 -23.11 0.98 -9.95
C THR A 315 -23.22 2.21 -9.07
N SER A 316 -23.34 2.01 -7.76
CA SER A 316 -23.43 3.10 -6.79
C SER A 316 -22.89 2.69 -5.44
N GLN A 317 -22.30 3.64 -4.71
CA GLN A 317 -21.93 3.51 -3.31
C GLN A 317 -22.32 4.80 -2.59
N THR A 318 -22.99 4.70 -1.45
CA THR A 318 -23.35 5.84 -0.60
C THR A 318 -22.67 5.69 0.75
N ASP A 319 -21.93 6.70 1.16
CA ASP A 319 -21.18 6.73 2.42
C ASP A 319 -22.09 7.02 3.64
N GLY A 320 -21.50 6.99 4.84
CA GLY A 320 -22.21 7.22 6.11
C GLY A 320 -22.83 8.61 6.25
N GLU A 321 -22.32 9.61 5.52
CA GLU A 321 -22.85 10.98 5.48
C GLU A 321 -23.95 11.17 4.42
N GLY A 322 -24.10 10.21 3.50
CA GLY A 322 -25.08 10.22 2.42
C GLY A 322 -24.56 10.74 1.08
N ASN A 323 -23.25 10.94 0.92
CA ASN A 323 -22.66 11.24 -0.39
C ASN A 323 -22.60 9.97 -1.23
N THR A 324 -22.93 10.08 -2.52
CA THR A 324 -23.08 8.93 -3.42
C THR A 324 -22.09 8.98 -4.58
N THR A 325 -21.26 7.97 -4.70
CA THR A 325 -20.41 7.71 -5.87
C THR A 325 -21.14 6.80 -6.85
N LEU A 326 -21.23 7.21 -8.11
CA LEU A 326 -21.84 6.46 -9.19
C LEU A 326 -20.78 5.98 -10.17
N PHE A 327 -20.90 4.75 -10.63
CA PHE A 327 -19.99 4.12 -11.59
C PHE A 327 -20.73 3.75 -12.87
N THR A 328 -20.08 3.99 -14.00
CA THR A 328 -20.58 3.60 -15.33
C THR A 328 -19.56 2.70 -16.01
N TYR A 329 -20.05 1.75 -16.80
CA TYR A 329 -19.23 0.71 -17.43
C TYR A 329 -19.54 0.56 -18.92
N ASP A 330 -18.56 0.11 -19.69
CA ASP A 330 -18.76 -0.38 -21.05
C ASP A 330 -19.20 -1.85 -21.11
N GLU A 331 -19.37 -2.39 -22.32
CA GLU A 331 -19.79 -3.79 -22.53
C GLU A 331 -18.77 -4.83 -22.03
N GLN A 332 -17.52 -4.42 -21.81
CA GLN A 332 -16.43 -5.23 -21.28
C GLN A 332 -16.30 -5.11 -19.74
N SER A 333 -17.26 -4.47 -19.06
CA SER A 333 -17.20 -4.14 -17.63
C SER A 333 -16.04 -3.20 -17.25
N ARG A 334 -15.48 -2.42 -18.19
CA ARG A 334 -14.46 -1.40 -17.88
C ARG A 334 -15.14 -0.10 -17.48
N ILE A 335 -14.60 0.60 -16.48
CA ILE A 335 -15.18 1.86 -15.96
C ILE A 335 -15.06 2.97 -17.01
N THR A 336 -16.19 3.54 -17.44
CA THR A 336 -16.28 4.69 -18.34
C THR A 336 -16.48 6.02 -17.62
N GLY A 337 -16.81 5.98 -16.33
CA GLY A 337 -16.96 7.21 -15.55
C GLY A 337 -17.30 6.96 -14.09
N VAL A 338 -16.82 7.89 -13.26
CA VAL A 338 -17.04 7.95 -11.81
C VAL A 338 -17.62 9.33 -11.49
N LYS A 339 -18.77 9.36 -10.84
CA LYS A 339 -19.45 10.60 -10.45
C LYS A 339 -19.76 10.60 -8.96
N LEU A 340 -19.07 11.43 -8.20
CA LEU A 340 -19.38 11.69 -6.80
C LEU A 340 -20.45 12.79 -6.72
N THR A 341 -21.53 12.52 -5.99
CA THR A 341 -22.65 13.45 -5.79
C THR A 341 -22.87 13.65 -4.30
N GLY A 342 -22.77 14.90 -3.85
CA GLY A 342 -23.06 15.26 -2.47
C GLY A 342 -24.55 15.15 -2.15
N LYS A 343 -24.86 15.03 -0.86
CA LYS A 343 -26.25 15.01 -0.38
C LYS A 343 -27.03 16.28 -0.77
N GLY A 344 -26.34 17.41 -0.97
CA GLY A 344 -26.91 18.68 -1.44
C GLY A 344 -27.15 18.76 -2.96
N GLY A 345 -26.74 17.75 -3.73
CA GLY A 345 -26.90 17.67 -5.18
C GLY A 345 -25.71 18.17 -6.00
N GLU A 346 -24.67 18.72 -5.35
CA GLU A 346 -23.39 19.01 -6.00
C GLU A 346 -22.77 17.73 -6.55
N SER A 347 -22.02 17.82 -7.65
CA SER A 347 -21.34 16.64 -8.17
C SER A 347 -20.01 16.93 -8.85
N ASN A 348 -19.15 15.92 -8.83
CA ASN A 348 -17.84 15.89 -9.45
C ASN A 348 -17.76 14.63 -10.32
N GLN A 349 -17.44 14.78 -11.61
CA GLN A 349 -17.43 13.65 -12.55
C GLN A 349 -16.11 13.55 -13.30
N THR A 350 -15.53 12.36 -13.28
CA THR A 350 -14.41 11.96 -14.11
C THR A 350 -14.91 10.93 -15.12
N THR A 351 -14.46 11.05 -16.37
CA THR A 351 -14.82 10.12 -17.46
C THR A 351 -13.58 9.48 -18.06
N TYR A 352 -13.78 8.29 -18.62
CA TYR A 352 -12.74 7.49 -19.27
C TYR A 352 -13.21 7.08 -20.66
N ALA A 353 -12.38 7.35 -21.65
CA ALA A 353 -12.54 6.87 -23.01
C ALA A 353 -11.44 5.86 -23.32
N TYR A 354 -11.84 4.68 -23.78
CA TYR A 354 -10.95 3.64 -24.23
C TYR A 354 -10.95 3.64 -25.75
N ARG A 355 -9.77 3.63 -26.35
CA ARG A 355 -9.62 3.39 -27.78
C ARG A 355 -8.65 2.25 -27.99
N GLU A 356 -9.04 1.33 -28.83
CA GLU A 356 -8.15 0.35 -29.44
C GLU A 356 -7.66 0.95 -30.76
N ALA A 357 -6.44 0.60 -31.21
CA ALA A 357 -5.70 1.30 -32.26
C ALA A 357 -6.53 1.69 -33.50
N GLY A 358 -6.26 2.89 -34.05
CA GLY A 358 -6.64 3.28 -35.41
C GLY A 358 -5.57 2.89 -36.44
N GLU A 359 -5.84 3.12 -37.73
CA GLU A 359 -5.08 2.65 -38.92
C GLU A 359 -3.57 2.97 -38.97
N ASP A 360 -2.99 3.72 -38.03
CA ASP A 360 -1.59 4.17 -38.02
C ASP A 360 -0.59 3.21 -37.32
N GLY A 361 -1.08 2.23 -36.56
CA GLY A 361 -0.29 1.10 -36.03
C GLY A 361 0.78 1.44 -34.97
N LEU A 362 0.83 2.69 -34.48
CA LEU A 362 1.88 3.19 -33.57
C LEU A 362 1.60 2.93 -32.08
N TYR A 363 0.34 2.70 -31.68
CA TYR A 363 -0.09 2.36 -30.32
C TYR A 363 -1.22 1.33 -30.38
N ARG A 364 -1.36 0.44 -29.37
CA ARG A 364 -2.41 -0.61 -29.38
C ARG A 364 -3.63 -0.28 -28.54
N SER A 365 -3.43 0.43 -27.44
CA SER A 365 -4.53 0.93 -26.61
C SER A 365 -4.20 2.33 -26.11
N SER A 366 -5.21 3.20 -26.10
CA SER A 366 -5.15 4.49 -25.42
C SER A 366 -6.28 4.62 -24.42
N VAL A 367 -5.97 5.14 -23.25
CA VAL A 367 -6.97 5.56 -22.28
C VAL A 367 -6.87 7.07 -22.13
N THR A 368 -7.98 7.75 -22.39
CA THR A 368 -8.11 9.18 -22.13
C THR A 368 -9.02 9.38 -20.92
N ARG A 369 -8.48 10.04 -19.90
CA ARG A 369 -9.21 10.48 -18.73
C ARG A 369 -9.55 11.96 -18.89
N THR A 370 -10.77 12.33 -18.53
CA THR A 370 -11.18 13.74 -18.43
C THR A 370 -11.73 13.99 -17.04
N SER A 371 -11.05 14.85 -16.27
CA SER A 371 -11.47 15.26 -14.93
C SER A 371 -12.64 16.25 -14.98
N ALA A 372 -13.26 16.51 -13.83
CA ALA A 372 -14.44 17.38 -13.74
C ALA A 372 -14.19 18.84 -14.14
N ASN A 373 -12.95 19.32 -14.09
CA ASN A 373 -12.58 20.64 -14.60
C ASN A 373 -12.24 20.65 -16.11
N GLY A 374 -12.39 19.51 -16.79
CA GLY A 374 -12.09 19.35 -18.22
C GLY A 374 -10.62 19.10 -18.57
N ALA A 375 -9.72 18.96 -17.58
CA ALA A 375 -8.34 18.59 -17.87
C ALA A 375 -8.26 17.15 -18.38
N VAL A 376 -7.36 16.91 -19.34
CA VAL A 376 -7.27 15.66 -20.08
C VAL A 376 -5.93 14.99 -19.78
N SER A 377 -5.96 13.69 -19.56
CA SER A 377 -4.75 12.89 -19.39
C SER A 377 -4.86 11.65 -20.25
N THR A 378 -3.88 11.42 -21.11
CA THR A 378 -3.85 10.30 -22.03
C THR A 378 -2.68 9.39 -21.71
N GLU A 379 -2.96 8.10 -21.60
CA GLU A 379 -1.97 7.05 -21.52
C GLU A 379 -2.06 6.20 -22.78
N THR A 380 -0.93 5.99 -23.45
CA THR A 380 -0.84 5.08 -24.60
C THR A 380 0.06 3.91 -24.24
N ALA A 381 -0.33 2.73 -24.69
CA ALA A 381 0.41 1.51 -24.44
C ALA A 381 0.63 0.69 -25.71
N ASP A 382 1.70 -0.09 -25.70
CA ASP A 382 1.99 -1.09 -26.74
C ASP A 382 1.06 -2.32 -26.64
N ALA A 383 1.28 -3.31 -27.50
CA ALA A 383 0.49 -4.54 -27.54
C ALA A 383 0.56 -5.38 -26.25
N ASP A 384 1.64 -5.18 -25.51
CA ASP A 384 2.02 -5.91 -24.32
C ASP A 384 1.53 -5.19 -23.03
N GLY A 385 0.93 -4.01 -23.19
CA GLY A 385 0.40 -3.19 -22.11
C GLY A 385 1.45 -2.30 -21.44
N ASN A 386 2.64 -2.16 -22.02
CA ASN A 386 3.66 -1.23 -21.54
C ASN A 386 3.26 0.20 -21.87
N VAL A 387 3.31 1.09 -20.89
CA VAL A 387 2.93 2.50 -21.06
C VAL A 387 4.05 3.25 -21.77
N LEU A 388 3.86 3.57 -23.05
CA LEU A 388 4.86 4.25 -23.87
C LEU A 388 4.87 5.76 -23.63
N LEU A 389 3.70 6.34 -23.40
CA LEU A 389 3.51 7.76 -23.19
C LEU A 389 2.39 7.98 -22.18
N THR A 390 2.70 8.82 -21.20
CA THR A 390 1.72 9.53 -20.38
C THR A 390 1.77 11.00 -20.76
N ARG A 391 0.63 11.57 -21.15
CA ARG A 391 0.50 12.95 -21.59
C ARG A 391 -0.62 13.64 -20.82
N ASP A 392 -0.25 14.62 -20.00
CA ASP A 392 -1.21 15.48 -19.31
C ASP A 392 -1.40 16.76 -20.11
N GLU A 393 -2.59 16.94 -20.63
CA GLU A 393 -3.01 18.15 -21.33
C GLU A 393 -3.91 18.96 -20.39
N GLY A 394 -3.49 20.18 -20.10
CA GLY A 394 -4.36 21.07 -19.35
C GLY A 394 -5.59 21.47 -20.17
N SER A 395 -6.42 22.36 -19.63
CA SER A 395 -7.47 23.06 -20.39
C SER A 395 -6.96 24.00 -21.51
N GLY A 396 -5.67 23.91 -21.89
CA GLY A 396 -4.98 24.73 -22.90
C GLY A 396 -3.84 23.99 -23.62
N ALA A 397 -2.98 24.69 -24.37
CA ALA A 397 -2.01 24.08 -25.31
C ALA A 397 -0.73 23.48 -24.68
N ALA A 398 -0.48 23.69 -23.38
CA ALA A 398 0.70 23.16 -22.70
C ALA A 398 0.44 21.73 -22.19
N ALA A 399 1.34 20.80 -22.51
CA ALA A 399 1.28 19.41 -22.08
C ALA A 399 2.56 19.00 -21.34
N ILE A 400 2.42 18.15 -20.33
CA ILE A 400 3.55 17.48 -19.67
C ILE A 400 3.55 16.02 -20.10
N GLU A 401 4.68 15.58 -20.62
CA GLU A 401 4.86 14.23 -21.16
C GLU A 401 5.93 13.47 -20.40
N THR A 402 5.65 12.18 -20.20
CA THR A 402 6.64 11.19 -19.81
C THR A 402 6.57 10.07 -20.82
N THR A 403 7.72 9.76 -21.45
CA THR A 403 7.86 8.64 -22.39
C THR A 403 8.72 7.56 -21.79
N ALA A 404 8.40 6.31 -22.07
CA ALA A 404 9.20 5.17 -21.66
C ALA A 404 9.51 4.26 -22.85
N SER A 405 10.72 3.72 -22.85
CA SER A 405 11.13 2.65 -23.76
C SER A 405 11.37 1.38 -22.96
N TYR A 406 11.10 0.24 -23.60
CA TYR A 406 11.14 -1.06 -22.95
C TYR A 406 12.06 -2.00 -23.72
N ASP A 407 12.66 -2.93 -23.00
CA ASP A 407 13.24 -4.11 -23.64
C ASP A 407 12.15 -5.11 -24.04
N ALA A 408 12.54 -6.19 -24.69
CA ALA A 408 11.62 -7.25 -25.12
C ALA A 408 11.00 -8.07 -23.98
N PHE A 409 11.42 -7.83 -22.74
CA PHE A 409 10.88 -8.46 -21.53
C PHE A 409 9.91 -7.53 -20.79
N GLY A 410 9.74 -6.28 -21.26
CA GLY A 410 8.90 -5.28 -20.60
C GLY A 410 9.61 -4.53 -19.48
N ASN A 411 10.95 -4.62 -19.39
CA ASN A 411 11.72 -3.83 -18.44
C ASN A 411 11.99 -2.43 -19.03
N VAL A 412 11.91 -1.38 -18.20
CA VAL A 412 12.07 0.01 -18.64
C VAL A 412 13.55 0.31 -18.95
N LEU A 413 13.91 0.59 -20.20
CA LEU A 413 15.29 0.95 -20.57
C LEU A 413 15.60 2.43 -20.35
N GLU A 414 14.63 3.30 -20.68
CA GLU A 414 14.75 4.75 -20.54
C GLU A 414 13.38 5.32 -20.21
N SER A 415 13.32 6.17 -19.20
CA SER A 415 12.20 7.07 -18.94
C SER A 415 12.66 8.50 -19.21
N ARG A 416 11.88 9.26 -19.96
CA ARG A 416 12.22 10.60 -20.43
C ARG A 416 11.07 11.56 -20.18
N GLN A 417 11.40 12.68 -19.57
CA GLN A 417 10.47 13.77 -19.26
C GLN A 417 10.42 14.80 -20.40
N SER A 418 9.39 15.65 -20.38
CA SER A 418 9.13 16.73 -21.36
C SER A 418 10.30 17.71 -21.52
N SER A 419 11.04 18.00 -20.44
CA SER A 419 12.24 18.84 -20.46
C SER A 419 13.43 18.23 -21.22
N GLY A 420 13.37 16.94 -21.53
CA GLY A 420 14.49 16.16 -22.07
C GLY A 420 15.35 15.46 -21.01
N ARG A 421 15.15 15.76 -19.71
CA ARG A 421 15.73 14.98 -18.59
C ARG A 421 15.29 13.53 -18.68
N LYS A 422 16.18 12.61 -18.31
CA LYS A 422 15.91 11.17 -18.45
C LYS A 422 16.66 10.32 -17.44
N THR A 423 16.11 9.15 -17.16
CA THR A 423 16.75 8.08 -16.40
C THR A 423 16.86 6.85 -17.28
N ARG A 424 18.02 6.20 -17.28
CA ARG A 424 18.26 4.92 -17.96
C ARG A 424 18.49 3.82 -16.96
N TYR A 425 18.01 2.63 -17.28
CA TYR A 425 18.19 1.44 -16.47
C TYR A 425 18.91 0.36 -17.27
N THR A 426 19.69 -0.43 -16.55
CA THR A 426 20.25 -1.68 -17.05
C THR A 426 19.84 -2.79 -16.11
N TYR A 427 19.77 -4.00 -16.65
CA TYR A 427 19.26 -5.16 -15.93
C TYR A 427 20.27 -6.29 -15.97
N ASP A 428 20.33 -7.05 -14.88
CA ASP A 428 21.08 -8.29 -14.85
C ASP A 428 20.32 -9.45 -15.54
N ALA A 429 20.91 -10.64 -15.55
CA ALA A 429 20.32 -11.81 -16.19
C ALA A 429 18.96 -12.24 -15.60
N LYS A 430 18.60 -11.75 -14.41
CA LYS A 430 17.34 -12.04 -13.71
C LYS A 430 16.30 -10.92 -13.84
N ASP A 431 16.50 -9.94 -14.73
CA ASP A 431 15.62 -8.75 -14.87
C ASP A 431 15.61 -7.83 -13.64
N ARG A 432 16.66 -7.87 -12.80
CA ARG A 432 16.81 -6.95 -11.66
C ARG A 432 17.64 -5.75 -12.10
N VAL A 433 17.32 -4.55 -11.60
CA VAL A 433 18.03 -3.31 -11.98
C VAL A 433 19.48 -3.37 -11.51
N SER A 434 20.44 -3.52 -12.40
CA SER A 434 21.87 -3.53 -12.02
C SER A 434 22.46 -2.12 -11.96
N GLU A 435 21.93 -1.18 -12.75
CA GLU A 435 22.38 0.20 -12.74
C GLU A 435 21.27 1.15 -13.20
N LYS A 436 21.26 2.34 -12.61
CA LYS A 436 20.34 3.44 -12.87
C LYS A 436 21.17 4.71 -13.10
N THR A 437 21.08 5.34 -14.26
CA THR A 437 21.81 6.57 -14.58
C THR A 437 20.86 7.70 -14.94
N GLN A 438 21.03 8.84 -14.26
CA GLN A 438 20.23 10.05 -14.39
C GLN A 438 20.96 11.10 -15.25
N TYR A 439 20.26 11.66 -16.23
CA TYR A 439 20.80 12.63 -17.18
C TYR A 439 20.04 13.97 -17.14
N ALA A 440 20.78 15.07 -17.18
CA ALA A 440 20.24 16.40 -17.39
C ALA A 440 19.66 16.55 -18.81
N ALA A 441 18.94 17.65 -19.03
CA ALA A 441 18.28 17.94 -20.31
C ALA A 441 19.26 18.06 -21.50
N ASP A 442 20.50 18.49 -21.25
CA ASP A 442 21.56 18.56 -22.25
C ASP A 442 22.21 17.19 -22.57
N GLY A 443 21.75 16.12 -21.92
CA GLY A 443 22.27 14.77 -22.08
C GLY A 443 23.49 14.44 -21.21
N THR A 444 23.94 15.34 -20.33
CA THR A 444 25.02 15.07 -19.38
C THR A 444 24.54 14.16 -18.24
N ALA A 445 25.31 13.11 -17.92
CA ALA A 445 25.03 12.26 -16.76
C ALA A 445 25.35 13.03 -15.47
N LYS A 446 24.42 13.06 -14.51
CA LYS A 446 24.60 13.72 -13.20
C LYS A 446 24.78 12.73 -12.05
N TYR A 447 23.95 11.69 -12.03
CA TYR A 447 23.93 10.70 -10.96
C TYR A 447 23.88 9.30 -11.53
N LYS A 448 24.55 8.36 -10.85
CA LYS A 448 24.53 6.95 -11.20
C LYS A 448 24.43 6.12 -9.93
N THR A 449 23.51 5.16 -9.93
CA THR A 449 23.37 4.16 -8.88
C THR A 449 23.68 2.79 -9.46
N VAL A 450 24.45 1.98 -8.73
CA VAL A 450 24.74 0.59 -9.06
C VAL A 450 24.22 -0.30 -7.96
N TYR A 451 23.53 -1.39 -8.33
CA TYR A 451 22.98 -2.36 -7.38
C TYR A 451 23.64 -3.73 -7.58
N THR A 452 23.91 -4.41 -6.47
CA THR A 452 24.26 -5.83 -6.46
C THR A 452 23.22 -6.60 -5.66
N TYR A 453 23.11 -7.90 -5.91
CA TYR A 453 22.07 -8.72 -5.32
C TYR A 453 22.63 -10.06 -4.84
N TYR A 454 21.95 -10.63 -3.85
CA TYR A 454 22.12 -12.03 -3.48
C TYR A 454 21.49 -12.97 -4.53
N ALA A 455 21.74 -14.26 -4.37
CA ALA A 455 21.21 -15.29 -5.27
C ALA A 455 19.68 -15.46 -5.16
N ASP A 456 19.05 -14.92 -4.13
CA ASP A 456 17.61 -14.94 -3.82
C ASP A 456 16.91 -13.60 -4.14
N ASP A 457 17.56 -12.72 -4.92
CA ASP A 457 17.00 -11.48 -5.45
C ASP A 457 16.90 -10.31 -4.47
N GLN A 458 17.43 -10.48 -3.26
CA GLN A 458 17.54 -9.40 -2.28
C GLN A 458 18.70 -8.45 -2.61
N VAL A 459 18.48 -7.14 -2.46
CA VAL A 459 19.51 -6.11 -2.70
C VAL A 459 20.61 -6.26 -1.66
N LYS A 460 21.85 -6.45 -2.13
CA LYS A 460 23.02 -6.61 -1.28
C LYS A 460 23.76 -5.29 -1.10
N GLU A 461 24.16 -4.65 -2.20
CA GLU A 461 24.89 -3.38 -2.18
C GLU A 461 24.20 -2.35 -3.07
N MET A 462 24.24 -1.09 -2.65
CA MET A 462 23.87 0.07 -3.45
C MET A 462 25.00 1.10 -3.41
N TYR A 463 25.43 1.57 -4.57
CA TYR A 463 26.49 2.58 -4.71
C TYR A 463 25.96 3.79 -5.45
N ASP A 464 26.04 4.97 -4.83
CA ASP A 464 25.56 6.22 -5.42
C ASP A 464 26.73 7.16 -5.77
N TYR A 465 26.80 7.54 -7.04
CA TYR A 465 27.87 8.32 -7.63
C TYR A 465 27.37 9.66 -8.19
N LYS A 466 28.14 10.72 -7.95
CA LYS A 466 28.10 11.94 -8.77
C LYS A 466 28.91 11.68 -10.03
N VAL A 467 28.38 12.08 -11.18
CA VAL A 467 29.00 11.88 -12.48
C VAL A 467 29.40 13.24 -13.06
N SER A 468 30.64 13.35 -13.54
CA SER A 468 31.16 14.54 -14.23
C SER A 468 32.09 14.10 -15.37
N GLY A 469 31.60 14.20 -16.61
CA GLY A 469 32.30 13.63 -17.76
C GLY A 469 32.48 12.12 -17.63
N SER A 470 33.72 11.65 -17.69
CA SER A 470 34.08 10.23 -17.46
C SER A 470 34.35 9.89 -15.99
N SER A 471 34.37 10.88 -15.10
CA SER A 471 34.69 10.68 -13.69
C SER A 471 33.44 10.38 -12.88
N GLN A 472 33.55 9.44 -11.94
CA GLN A 472 32.51 9.08 -10.99
C GLN A 472 33.05 9.22 -9.57
N THR A 473 32.35 9.96 -8.73
CA THR A 473 32.71 10.17 -7.32
C THR A 473 31.61 9.59 -6.45
N LEU A 474 31.93 8.55 -5.68
CA LEU A 474 31.02 7.97 -4.70
C LEU A 474 30.62 9.06 -3.68
N TYR A 475 29.39 9.04 -3.20
CA TYR A 475 28.98 9.89 -2.08
C TYR A 475 28.11 9.16 -1.07
N HIS A 476 27.49 8.05 -1.44
CA HIS A 476 26.63 7.28 -0.57
C HIS A 476 26.71 5.78 -0.93
N TYR A 477 26.67 4.94 0.09
CA TYR A 477 26.79 3.49 -0.05
C TYR A 477 25.94 2.78 1.01
N VAL A 478 25.23 1.73 0.58
CA VAL A 478 24.45 0.87 1.47
C VAL A 478 24.86 -0.59 1.30
N TYR A 479 24.95 -1.29 2.42
CA TYR A 479 25.18 -2.74 2.47
C TYR A 479 24.13 -3.42 3.34
N ASN A 480 23.35 -4.33 2.75
CA ASN A 480 22.32 -5.08 3.44
C ASN A 480 22.74 -6.54 3.63
N THR A 481 22.34 -7.13 4.76
CA THR A 481 22.37 -8.57 4.97
C THR A 481 21.01 -9.07 5.42
N TYR A 482 20.76 -10.35 5.17
CA TYR A 482 19.50 -11.00 5.50
C TYR A 482 19.76 -12.23 6.37
N ASP A 483 18.77 -12.64 7.16
CA ASP A 483 18.85 -13.85 7.96
C ASP A 483 18.44 -15.09 7.15
N GLY A 484 18.49 -16.26 7.78
CA GLY A 484 18.13 -17.52 7.13
C GLY A 484 16.66 -17.61 6.70
N LEU A 485 15.78 -16.75 7.22
CA LEU A 485 14.39 -16.62 6.80
C LEU A 485 14.18 -15.45 5.82
N LYS A 486 15.27 -14.89 5.30
CA LYS A 486 15.29 -13.81 4.28
C LYS A 486 14.71 -12.48 4.79
N ARG A 487 14.73 -12.25 6.10
CA ARG A 487 14.36 -10.96 6.70
C ARG A 487 15.60 -10.06 6.77
N LEU A 488 15.42 -8.73 6.69
CA LEU A 488 16.54 -7.78 6.78
C LEU A 488 17.24 -7.94 8.14
N LYS A 489 18.45 -8.49 8.14
CA LYS A 489 19.22 -8.74 9.36
C LYS A 489 20.07 -7.54 9.75
N SER A 490 20.66 -6.87 8.78
CA SER A 490 21.42 -5.66 9.03
C SER A 490 21.47 -4.75 7.81
N THR A 491 21.66 -3.46 8.05
CA THR A 491 21.97 -2.47 7.02
C THR A 491 23.12 -1.60 7.50
N ALA A 492 24.06 -1.26 6.63
CA ALA A 492 25.11 -0.30 6.92
C ALA A 492 25.06 0.82 5.87
N GLU A 493 24.99 2.05 6.35
CA GLU A 493 24.88 3.25 5.51
C GLU A 493 26.12 4.13 5.71
N VAL A 494 26.77 4.51 4.60
CA VAL A 494 27.99 5.32 4.61
C VAL A 494 27.83 6.51 3.68
N SER A 495 27.94 7.71 4.23
CA SER A 495 28.02 8.96 3.47
C SER A 495 29.48 9.40 3.31
N GLY A 496 30.03 9.29 2.10
CA GLY A 496 31.43 9.61 1.83
C GLY A 496 31.94 9.21 0.45
N SER A 497 33.16 9.65 0.13
CA SER A 497 33.81 9.39 -1.17
C SER A 497 34.56 8.06 -1.26
N SER A 498 34.58 7.30 -0.17
CA SER A 498 35.22 6.00 -0.07
C SER A 498 34.46 5.11 0.91
N ILE A 499 34.51 3.80 0.69
CA ILE A 499 33.89 2.82 1.58
C ILE A 499 34.93 2.40 2.63
N PRO A 500 34.64 2.54 3.94
CA PRO A 500 35.50 2.03 5.01
C PRO A 500 35.75 0.52 4.87
N SER A 501 36.95 0.06 5.24
CA SER A 501 37.26 -1.38 5.25
C SER A 501 36.46 -2.16 6.30
N ASP A 502 36.02 -1.48 7.35
CA ASP A 502 35.15 -2.03 8.39
C ASP A 502 33.83 -1.25 8.42
N LEU A 503 32.73 -1.94 8.14
CA LEU A 503 31.37 -1.38 8.15
C LEU A 503 30.68 -1.54 9.51
N SER A 504 31.29 -2.25 10.46
CA SER A 504 30.68 -2.50 11.78
C SER A 504 30.27 -1.22 12.52
N PRO A 505 31.02 -0.08 12.44
CA PRO A 505 30.57 1.16 13.07
C PRO A 505 29.30 1.76 12.44
N TYR A 506 29.01 1.44 11.19
CA TYR A 506 27.87 2.00 10.44
C TYR A 506 26.66 1.07 10.42
N THR A 507 26.78 -0.11 11.03
CA THR A 507 25.79 -1.18 10.87
C THR A 507 24.67 -1.08 11.91
N ILE A 508 23.43 -1.07 11.43
CA ILE A 508 22.23 -1.32 12.20
C ILE A 508 21.90 -2.81 12.08
N THR A 509 21.64 -3.51 13.19
CA THR A 509 21.27 -4.93 13.20
C THR A 509 19.90 -5.14 13.81
N TYR A 510 19.06 -5.94 13.15
CA TYR A 510 17.71 -6.29 13.58
C TYR A 510 17.67 -7.70 14.14
N SER A 511 17.01 -7.85 15.28
CA SER A 511 16.64 -9.14 15.86
C SER A 511 15.13 -9.29 15.82
N TYR A 512 14.67 -10.50 15.51
CA TYR A 512 13.25 -10.81 15.38
C TYR A 512 12.87 -11.93 16.34
N ASP A 513 11.62 -11.91 16.78
CA ASP A 513 11.00 -13.11 17.32
C ASP A 513 10.51 -14.02 16.19
N LEU A 514 9.85 -15.11 16.60
CA LEU A 514 9.27 -16.10 15.71
C LEU A 514 7.89 -15.70 15.18
N LYS A 515 7.47 -14.44 15.36
CA LYS A 515 6.29 -13.84 14.71
C LYS A 515 6.72 -12.73 13.73
N ASP A 516 8.00 -12.71 13.38
CA ASP A 516 8.61 -11.73 12.49
C ASP A 516 8.51 -10.29 13.00
N ARG A 517 8.37 -10.13 14.33
CA ARG A 517 8.38 -8.82 15.00
C ARG A 517 9.79 -8.50 15.46
N ILE A 518 10.19 -7.25 15.32
CA ILE A 518 11.48 -6.77 15.82
C ILE A 518 11.49 -6.83 17.35
N THR A 519 12.43 -7.58 17.93
CA THR A 519 12.66 -7.66 19.38
C THR A 519 13.85 -6.83 19.83
N ALA A 520 14.78 -6.53 18.94
CA ALA A 520 15.86 -5.60 19.23
C ALA A 520 16.41 -4.97 17.94
N VAL A 521 16.89 -3.75 18.09
CA VAL A 521 17.74 -3.07 17.10
C VAL A 521 19.05 -2.74 17.79
N SER A 522 20.19 -3.01 17.16
CA SER A 522 21.51 -2.60 17.62
C SER A 522 22.10 -1.59 16.66
N TYR A 523 22.74 -0.55 17.20
CA TYR A 523 23.35 0.52 16.42
C TYR A 523 24.88 0.43 16.48
N GLY A 524 25.52 0.74 15.35
CA GLY A 524 26.97 0.90 15.27
C GLY A 524 27.41 2.26 15.84
N SER A 525 28.71 2.38 16.12
CA SER A 525 29.28 3.55 16.80
C SER A 525 29.53 4.78 15.92
N ALA A 526 29.27 4.72 14.61
CA ALA A 526 29.60 5.79 13.67
C ALA A 526 28.80 7.08 13.90
N SER A 527 27.59 6.99 14.45
CA SER A 527 26.78 8.17 14.80
C SER A 527 27.44 9.00 15.91
N GLY A 528 28.30 8.41 16.73
CA GLY A 528 28.82 9.04 17.94
C GLY A 528 27.79 9.23 19.05
N SER A 529 26.59 8.68 18.91
CA SER A 529 25.62 8.47 19.98
C SER A 529 26.14 7.40 20.94
N GLU A 530 25.68 7.47 22.19
CA GLU A 530 25.94 6.41 23.18
C GLU A 530 24.83 5.35 23.25
N VAL A 531 23.77 5.50 22.45
CA VAL A 531 22.70 4.51 22.33
C VAL A 531 23.19 3.35 21.49
N ASP A 532 23.40 2.20 22.14
CA ASP A 532 23.83 0.95 21.51
C ASP A 532 22.68 0.22 20.80
N GLY A 533 21.43 0.53 21.13
CA GLY A 533 20.27 -0.18 20.61
C GLY A 533 18.95 0.08 21.33
N LEU A 534 17.90 -0.53 20.80
CA LEU A 534 16.56 -0.59 21.41
C LEU A 534 16.13 -2.06 21.58
N VAL A 535 15.37 -2.34 22.64
CA VAL A 535 14.79 -3.66 22.93
C VAL A 535 13.29 -3.52 23.06
N TYR A 536 12.55 -4.34 22.32
CA TYR A 536 11.09 -4.36 22.26
C TYR A 536 10.59 -5.64 22.93
N ASN A 537 9.83 -5.47 24.01
CA ASN A 537 9.33 -6.60 24.79
C ASN A 537 7.84 -6.80 24.52
N TYR A 538 7.44 -8.06 24.37
CA TYR A 538 6.06 -8.40 24.03
C TYR A 538 5.49 -9.41 25.02
N SER A 539 4.21 -9.26 25.33
CA SER A 539 3.39 -10.29 25.98
C SER A 539 2.36 -10.79 24.99
N GLY A 540 2.50 -12.04 24.55
CA GLY A 540 1.72 -12.55 23.42
C GLY A 540 2.01 -11.73 22.15
N SER A 541 1.01 -11.02 21.66
CA SER A 541 1.06 -10.13 20.48
C SER A 541 1.31 -8.66 20.81
N ARG A 542 1.14 -8.25 22.08
CA ARG A 542 1.11 -6.85 22.50
C ARG A 542 2.50 -6.38 22.94
N LEU A 543 2.92 -5.20 22.47
CA LEU A 543 4.19 -4.57 22.87
C LEU A 543 4.03 -4.05 24.31
N THR A 544 4.79 -4.55 25.27
CA THR A 544 4.66 -4.15 26.67
C THR A 544 5.55 -2.98 27.02
N ASP A 545 6.76 -2.95 26.47
CA ASP A 545 7.73 -1.89 26.75
C ASP A 545 8.84 -1.79 25.70
N ILE A 546 9.45 -0.61 25.64
CA ILE A 546 10.66 -0.33 24.86
C ILE A 546 11.76 0.08 25.84
N ARG A 547 12.93 -0.56 25.72
CA ARG A 547 14.12 -0.26 26.51
C ARG A 547 15.24 0.27 25.62
N VAL A 548 15.94 1.30 26.07
CA VAL A 548 17.13 1.87 25.41
C VAL A 548 18.37 1.21 25.99
N LYS A 549 19.25 0.69 25.13
CA LYS A 549 20.50 0.04 25.52
C LYS A 549 21.65 1.04 25.42
N ILE A 550 22.40 1.24 26.51
CA ILE A 550 23.54 2.17 26.59
C ILE A 550 24.62 1.57 27.49
N GLY A 551 25.86 1.47 27.01
CA GLY A 551 27.01 0.97 27.76
C GLY A 551 26.81 -0.43 28.34
N GLY A 552 26.06 -1.29 27.64
CA GLY A 552 25.69 -2.63 28.11
C GLY A 552 24.56 -2.71 29.13
N SER A 553 24.03 -1.58 29.59
CA SER A 553 22.84 -1.49 30.44
C SER A 553 21.58 -1.23 29.60
N THR A 554 20.40 -1.58 30.12
CA THR A 554 19.11 -1.30 29.47
C THR A 554 18.22 -0.46 30.38
N TYR A 555 17.62 0.59 29.82
CA TYR A 555 16.83 1.58 30.53
C TYR A 555 15.41 1.59 29.98
N LEU A 556 14.40 1.56 30.86
CA LEU A 556 12.99 1.60 30.45
C LEU A 556 12.62 3.00 29.95
N ALA A 557 12.28 3.12 28.67
CA ALA A 557 11.95 4.41 28.05
C ALA A 557 10.45 4.56 27.76
N LYS A 558 9.79 3.46 27.38
CA LYS A 558 8.33 3.42 27.18
C LYS A 558 7.71 2.17 27.79
N ALA A 559 6.51 2.29 28.35
CA ALA A 559 5.69 1.15 28.76
C ALA A 559 4.24 1.33 28.32
N TYR A 560 3.57 0.23 27.96
CA TYR A 560 2.22 0.21 27.41
C TYR A 560 1.30 -0.64 28.28
N THR A 561 0.07 -0.16 28.49
CA THR A 561 -1.04 -0.99 28.93
C THR A 561 -2.12 -0.99 27.85
N TYR A 562 -2.94 -2.02 27.88
CA TYR A 562 -4.01 -2.21 26.92
C TYR A 562 -5.29 -2.43 27.68
N ASN A 563 -6.37 -1.84 27.19
CA ASN A 563 -7.69 -2.09 27.74
C ASN A 563 -8.09 -3.56 27.47
N ILE A 564 -9.20 -4.00 28.08
CA ILE A 564 -9.80 -5.30 27.75
C ILE A 564 -10.10 -5.42 26.25
N GLY A 565 -10.31 -4.26 25.60
CA GLY A 565 -10.45 -3.99 24.17
C GLY A 565 -9.30 -4.42 23.25
N GLY A 566 -8.08 -4.50 23.79
CA GLY A 566 -6.86 -4.62 22.99
C GLY A 566 -6.35 -3.32 22.37
N SER A 567 -7.05 -2.19 22.54
CA SER A 567 -6.49 -0.86 22.27
C SER A 567 -5.47 -0.49 23.34
N VAL A 568 -4.52 0.37 22.98
CA VAL A 568 -3.61 0.98 23.96
C VAL A 568 -4.44 1.84 24.92
N GLU A 569 -4.35 1.56 26.21
CA GLU A 569 -5.07 2.32 27.24
C GLU A 569 -4.18 3.41 27.82
N THR A 570 -2.94 3.05 28.17
CA THR A 570 -1.95 4.01 28.65
C THR A 570 -0.58 3.78 28.04
N VAL A 571 0.17 4.87 27.92
CA VAL A 571 1.59 4.87 27.56
C VAL A 571 2.34 5.69 28.61
N LYS A 572 3.43 5.14 29.14
CA LYS A 572 4.33 5.84 30.06
C LYS A 572 5.64 6.16 29.37
N ASP A 573 5.96 7.44 29.31
CA ASP A 573 7.14 7.99 28.65
C ASP A 573 8.12 8.50 29.69
N TYR A 574 9.17 7.71 29.94
CA TYR A 574 10.11 7.92 31.02
C TYR A 574 11.16 8.96 30.61
N TYR A 575 10.88 10.24 30.83
CA TYR A 575 11.74 11.34 30.38
C TYR A 575 13.14 11.36 31.03
N ASN A 576 13.32 10.72 32.18
CA ASN A 576 14.64 10.59 32.84
C ASN A 576 15.20 9.15 32.78
N PHE A 577 14.79 8.36 31.75
CA PHE A 577 15.10 6.93 31.65
C PHE A 577 16.59 6.62 31.84
N ARG A 578 17.48 7.50 31.35
CA ARG A 578 18.92 7.26 31.37
C ARG A 578 19.50 7.15 32.79
N SER A 579 18.89 7.80 33.77
CA SER A 579 19.32 7.68 35.18
C SER A 579 18.95 6.32 35.80
N GLY A 580 18.15 5.50 35.11
CA GLY A 580 17.50 4.32 35.67
C GLY A 580 16.19 4.63 36.40
N ASP A 581 15.72 5.87 36.36
CA ASP A 581 14.45 6.29 36.94
C ASP A 581 13.26 5.66 36.20
N THR A 582 12.47 4.90 36.95
CA THR A 582 11.25 4.21 36.49
C THR A 582 9.98 4.79 37.12
N THR A 583 10.10 5.96 37.75
CA THR A 583 9.03 6.67 38.45
C THR A 583 8.65 7.97 37.76
N SER A 584 9.63 8.71 37.23
CA SER A 584 9.40 9.95 36.48
C SER A 584 8.97 9.64 35.04
N HIS A 585 7.73 9.95 34.71
CA HIS A 585 7.17 9.73 33.38
C HIS A 585 6.08 10.73 33.02
N ALA A 586 5.91 10.98 31.72
CA ALA A 586 4.66 11.49 31.19
C ALA A 586 3.72 10.31 30.95
N LEU A 587 2.56 10.30 31.59
CA LEU A 587 1.51 9.30 31.41
C LEU A 587 0.52 9.81 30.37
N LEU A 588 0.45 9.15 29.23
CA LEU A 588 -0.59 9.34 28.23
C LEU A 588 -1.71 8.33 28.46
N THR A 589 -2.94 8.82 28.62
CA THR A 589 -4.15 7.99 28.73
C THR A 589 -5.06 8.23 27.52
N TYR A 590 -5.53 7.15 26.90
CA TYR A 590 -6.43 7.20 25.75
C TYR A 590 -7.88 6.98 26.15
N GLY A 591 -8.77 7.80 25.58
CA GLY A 591 -10.20 7.56 25.52
C GLY A 591 -10.62 7.13 24.12
N TYR A 592 -11.64 6.28 24.01
CA TYR A 592 -12.20 5.80 22.74
C TYR A 592 -13.70 6.08 22.66
N ASP A 593 -14.22 6.25 21.44
CA ASP A 593 -15.66 6.28 21.19
C ASP A 593 -16.24 4.88 20.98
N VAL A 594 -17.55 4.80 20.72
CA VAL A 594 -18.27 3.53 20.53
C VAL A 594 -17.81 2.73 19.30
N PHE A 595 -17.08 3.34 18.37
CA PHE A 595 -16.51 2.70 17.18
C PHE A 595 -15.02 2.36 17.35
N GLY A 596 -14.44 2.60 18.54
CA GLY A 596 -13.03 2.33 18.82
C GLY A 596 -12.07 3.39 18.27
N ARG A 597 -12.56 4.58 17.92
CA ARG A 597 -11.74 5.72 17.47
C ARG A 597 -11.29 6.53 18.69
N VAL A 598 -10.08 7.11 18.67
CA VAL A 598 -9.56 7.91 19.79
C VAL A 598 -10.41 9.15 20.02
N SER A 599 -11.08 9.25 21.17
CA SER A 599 -11.89 10.42 21.54
C SER A 599 -11.14 11.37 22.48
N ALA A 600 -10.10 10.90 23.16
CA ALA A 600 -9.28 11.72 24.04
C ALA A 600 -7.83 11.19 24.18
N MET A 601 -6.90 12.11 24.39
CA MET A 601 -5.51 11.87 24.79
C MET A 601 -5.19 12.81 25.94
N ASP A 602 -4.83 12.27 27.10
CA ASP A 602 -4.52 13.03 28.33
C ASP A 602 -3.09 12.76 28.77
N TYR A 603 -2.23 13.77 28.71
CA TYR A 603 -0.85 13.73 29.17
C TYR A 603 -0.74 14.30 30.59
N ALA A 604 -0.39 13.44 31.53
CA ALA A 604 -0.23 13.77 32.94
C ALA A 604 1.19 13.53 33.44
N LYS A 605 1.60 14.36 34.40
CA LYS A 605 2.86 14.26 35.13
C LYS A 605 2.56 14.45 36.62
N ASP A 606 3.08 13.56 37.46
CA ASP A 606 2.85 13.59 38.92
C ASP A 606 1.35 13.65 39.29
N GLY A 607 0.50 12.95 38.53
CA GLY A 607 -0.96 12.93 38.69
C GLY A 607 -1.68 14.19 38.21
N THR A 608 -0.96 15.17 37.67
CA THR A 608 -1.53 16.42 37.14
C THR A 608 -1.46 16.42 35.62
N THR A 609 -2.60 16.55 34.95
CA THR A 609 -2.62 16.76 33.50
C THR A 609 -1.91 18.08 33.15
N PHE A 610 -0.94 18.02 32.24
CA PHE A 610 -0.32 19.20 31.67
C PHE A 610 -0.71 19.41 30.20
N GLU A 611 -1.29 18.44 29.49
CA GLU A 611 -1.69 18.56 28.08
C GLU A 611 -2.87 17.62 27.77
N LYS A 612 -3.87 18.07 27.00
CA LYS A 612 -4.99 17.24 26.54
C LYS A 612 -5.35 17.51 25.09
N HIS A 613 -5.77 16.45 24.41
CA HIS A 613 -6.44 16.50 23.12
C HIS A 613 -7.77 15.76 23.20
N GLY A 614 -8.84 16.36 22.68
CA GLY A 614 -10.15 15.73 22.56
C GLY A 614 -10.66 15.76 21.13
N TYR A 615 -11.30 14.70 20.66
CA TYR A 615 -11.74 14.55 19.27
C TYR A 615 -13.21 14.14 19.17
N SER A 616 -13.89 14.63 18.14
CA SER A 616 -15.21 14.18 17.72
C SER A 616 -15.24 13.97 16.22
N TYR A 617 -16.08 13.05 15.76
CA TYR A 617 -16.07 12.57 14.38
C TYR A 617 -17.45 12.62 13.75
N ASN A 618 -17.50 12.72 12.42
CA ASN A 618 -18.69 12.42 11.64
C ASN A 618 -18.80 10.90 11.34
N LYS A 619 -19.79 10.50 10.54
CA LYS A 619 -20.04 9.09 10.17
C LYS A 619 -19.04 8.54 9.16
N ASN A 620 -18.29 9.39 8.46
CA ASN A 620 -17.15 9.01 7.63
C ASN A 620 -15.83 8.94 8.42
N SER A 621 -15.90 9.05 9.76
CA SER A 621 -14.74 9.11 10.66
C SER A 621 -13.81 10.30 10.45
N SER A 622 -14.29 11.36 9.79
CA SER A 622 -13.58 12.63 9.71
C SER A 622 -13.76 13.42 11.02
N ILE A 623 -12.67 13.94 11.60
CA ILE A 623 -12.66 14.78 12.80
C ILE A 623 -13.45 16.05 12.54
N THR A 624 -14.55 16.28 13.24
CA THR A 624 -15.34 17.51 13.15
C THR A 624 -15.01 18.51 14.26
N LYS A 625 -14.38 18.04 15.34
CA LYS A 625 -13.99 18.88 16.46
C LYS A 625 -12.71 18.35 17.10
N GLU A 626 -11.83 19.27 17.43
CA GLU A 626 -10.63 19.04 18.22
C GLU A 626 -10.61 20.04 19.39
N ARG A 627 -10.21 19.60 20.58
CA ARG A 627 -9.93 20.51 21.70
C ARG A 627 -8.52 20.26 22.21
N ASN A 628 -7.68 21.28 22.15
CA ASN A 628 -6.28 21.25 22.55
C ASN A 628 -6.11 22.10 23.81
N VAL A 629 -5.81 21.46 24.93
CA VAL A 629 -5.60 22.12 26.23
C VAL A 629 -4.13 22.04 26.59
N ASN A 630 -3.51 23.18 26.84
CA ASN A 630 -2.09 23.35 27.09
C ASN A 630 -1.24 22.68 25.98
N ALA A 631 -1.63 22.81 24.72
CA ALA A 631 -0.93 22.29 23.56
C ALA A 631 -0.80 23.39 22.48
N PRO A 632 0.08 24.39 22.66
CA PRO A 632 1.16 24.56 23.64
C PRO A 632 0.73 25.16 25.00
N ALA A 633 1.65 25.28 25.97
CA ALA A 633 1.34 25.71 27.34
C ALA A 633 0.54 27.04 27.40
N GLY A 634 -0.50 27.09 28.24
CA GLY A 634 -1.36 28.26 28.39
C GLY A 634 -2.45 28.39 27.32
N THR A 635 -2.54 27.47 26.37
CA THR A 635 -3.63 27.44 25.38
C THR A 635 -4.81 26.60 25.89
N ASP A 636 -6.01 26.96 25.47
CA ASP A 636 -7.19 26.09 25.52
C ASP A 636 -8.02 26.45 24.28
N GLU A 637 -7.82 25.68 23.22
CA GLU A 637 -8.40 25.96 21.91
C GLU A 637 -9.39 24.87 21.52
N ILE A 638 -10.59 25.27 21.11
CA ILE A 638 -11.53 24.41 20.40
C ILE A 638 -11.42 24.73 18.92
N ARG A 639 -11.24 23.70 18.10
CA ARG A 639 -11.24 23.77 16.64
C ARG A 639 -12.42 22.97 16.11
N GLU A 640 -13.24 23.60 15.29
CA GLU A 640 -14.41 22.98 14.65
C GLU A 640 -14.17 22.94 13.15
N TYR A 641 -14.39 21.79 12.53
CA TYR A 641 -14.11 21.53 11.12
C TYR A 641 -15.38 21.14 10.38
N SER A 642 -15.47 21.57 9.12
CA SER A 642 -16.51 21.12 8.18
C SER A 642 -15.87 20.71 6.86
N TYR A 643 -16.50 19.76 6.18
CA TYR A 643 -16.00 19.17 4.95
C TYR A 643 -17.00 19.36 3.81
N ASP A 644 -16.49 19.47 2.58
CA ASP A 644 -17.34 19.41 1.39
C ASP A 644 -17.75 17.96 1.07
N TYR A 645 -18.57 17.78 0.04
CA TYR A 645 -19.05 16.46 -0.38
C TYR A 645 -17.98 15.53 -0.95
N ARG A 646 -16.76 16.04 -1.20
CA ARG A 646 -15.56 15.28 -1.60
C ARG A 646 -14.64 15.04 -0.40
N ASN A 647 -15.17 15.23 0.82
CA ASN A 647 -14.43 15.12 2.07
C ASN A 647 -13.20 16.05 2.14
N GLN A 648 -13.21 17.20 1.44
CA GLN A 648 -12.16 18.21 1.50
C GLN A 648 -12.47 19.23 2.60
N LEU A 649 -11.46 19.76 3.30
CA LEU A 649 -11.67 20.72 4.40
C LEU A 649 -12.29 22.01 3.87
N ALA A 650 -13.56 22.28 4.18
CA ALA A 650 -14.31 23.43 3.70
C ALA A 650 -14.18 24.65 4.62
N ALA A 651 -14.16 24.45 5.94
CA ALA A 651 -13.93 25.52 6.90
C ALA A 651 -13.40 25.00 8.23
N SER A 652 -12.69 25.88 8.94
CA SER A 652 -12.28 25.70 10.33
C SER A 652 -12.64 26.93 11.17
N THR A 653 -13.00 26.71 12.44
CA THR A 653 -13.21 27.77 13.43
C THR A 653 -12.42 27.44 14.69
N VAL A 654 -11.49 28.32 15.05
CA VAL A 654 -10.69 28.24 16.28
C VAL A 654 -11.28 29.19 17.31
N LYS A 655 -11.61 28.67 18.50
CA LYS A 655 -12.12 29.42 19.64
C LYS A 655 -11.17 29.24 20.82
N ASN A 656 -10.84 30.33 21.51
CA ASN A 656 -10.20 30.27 22.81
C ASN A 656 -11.26 29.98 23.88
N VAL A 657 -10.95 29.08 24.80
CA VAL A 657 -11.74 28.85 26.01
C VAL A 657 -11.15 29.70 27.13
N ILE A 658 -11.87 30.73 27.54
CA ILE A 658 -11.45 31.66 28.59
C ILE A 658 -12.21 31.32 29.86
N THR A 659 -11.47 31.06 30.94
CA THR A 659 -12.03 30.81 32.27
C THR A 659 -11.64 31.95 33.19
N GLU A 660 -12.63 32.68 33.70
CA GLU A 660 -12.45 33.85 34.56
C GLU A 660 -13.20 33.67 35.88
N THR A 661 -12.63 34.15 36.98
CA THR A 661 -13.34 34.26 38.26
C THR A 661 -14.02 35.62 38.33
N VAL A 662 -15.35 35.63 38.34
CA VAL A 662 -16.18 36.84 38.46
C VAL A 662 -16.73 36.89 39.88
N THR A 663 -16.65 38.07 40.50
CA THR A 663 -17.31 38.32 41.79
C THR A 663 -18.77 38.67 41.54
N VAL A 664 -19.67 37.91 42.15
CA VAL A 664 -21.12 38.07 42.05
C VAL A 664 -21.64 38.49 43.41
N GLU A 665 -22.49 39.52 43.43
CA GLU A 665 -23.18 39.98 44.64
C GLU A 665 -24.14 38.89 45.11
N GLY A 666 -23.99 38.48 46.38
CA GLY A 666 -24.84 37.52 47.07
C GLY A 666 -25.90 38.21 47.93
N GLU A 667 -26.69 37.42 48.67
CA GLU A 667 -27.68 37.98 49.60
C GLU A 667 -27.00 38.80 50.70
N ALA A 668 -27.64 39.88 51.12
CA ALA A 668 -27.11 40.73 52.19
C ALA A 668 -26.97 39.93 53.50
N ASP A 669 -25.94 40.23 54.29
CA ASP A 669 -25.74 39.63 55.61
C ASP A 669 -26.81 40.07 56.62
N GLU A 670 -26.77 39.52 57.84
CA GLU A 670 -27.73 39.87 58.91
C GLU A 670 -27.75 41.37 59.27
N ASP A 671 -26.71 42.12 58.88
CA ASP A 671 -26.57 43.57 59.09
C ASP A 671 -26.97 44.41 57.84
N GLY A 672 -27.40 43.77 56.75
CA GLY A 672 -27.85 44.42 55.51
C GLY A 672 -26.73 44.83 54.54
N ASN A 673 -25.50 44.34 54.73
CA ASN A 673 -24.40 44.58 53.79
C ASN A 673 -24.42 43.55 52.67
N PRO A 674 -24.22 43.95 51.40
CA PRO A 674 -24.13 43.00 50.29
C PRO A 674 -22.94 42.06 50.50
N THR A 675 -23.19 40.75 50.39
CA THR A 675 -22.11 39.76 50.39
C THR A 675 -21.59 39.58 48.96
N TYR A 676 -20.35 39.12 48.82
CA TYR A 676 -19.74 38.88 47.51
C TYR A 676 -19.23 37.45 47.45
N THR A 677 -19.62 36.70 46.43
CA THR A 677 -19.15 35.34 46.17
C THR A 677 -18.42 35.28 44.85
N THR A 678 -17.35 34.49 44.75
CA THR A 678 -16.63 34.31 43.49
C THR A 678 -17.22 33.13 42.72
N GLN A 679 -17.56 33.32 41.44
CA GLN A 679 -17.97 32.27 40.52
C GLN A 679 -16.96 32.15 39.39
N THR A 680 -16.72 30.92 38.93
CA THR A 680 -15.92 30.67 37.74
C THR A 680 -16.83 30.64 36.52
N VAL A 681 -16.60 31.53 35.56
CA VAL A 681 -17.34 31.61 34.30
C VAL A 681 -16.40 31.20 33.18
N THR A 682 -16.84 30.24 32.36
CA THR A 682 -16.15 29.85 31.13
C THR A 682 -16.91 30.39 29.92
N ARG A 683 -16.20 31.05 29.00
CA ARG A 683 -16.74 31.48 27.71
C ARG A 683 -15.82 31.09 26.57
N GLU A 684 -16.41 30.93 25.39
CA GLU A 684 -15.68 30.69 24.15
C GLU A 684 -15.60 31.98 23.35
N GLU A 685 -14.39 32.41 22.99
CA GLU A 685 -14.17 33.57 22.12
C GLU A 685 -13.57 33.12 20.80
N THR A 686 -14.21 33.49 19.69
CA THR A 686 -13.69 33.15 18.35
C THR A 686 -12.36 33.87 18.11
N LYS A 687 -11.30 33.08 17.90
CA LYS A 687 -9.95 33.56 17.60
C LYS A 687 -9.72 33.66 16.09
N LEU A 688 -10.11 32.61 15.36
CA LEU A 688 -9.88 32.51 13.92
C LEU A 688 -11.04 31.77 13.25
N GLN A 689 -11.54 32.33 12.15
CA GLN A 689 -12.41 31.63 11.22
C GLN A 689 -11.73 31.56 9.87
N THR A 690 -11.62 30.35 9.32
CA THR A 690 -11.04 30.09 8.02
C THR A 690 -12.05 29.37 7.14
N ALA A 691 -12.26 29.87 5.92
CA ALA A 691 -13.07 29.21 4.90
C ALA A 691 -12.23 28.95 3.65
N TYR A 692 -12.38 27.76 3.08
CA TYR A 692 -11.68 27.29 1.90
C TYR A 692 -12.66 27.07 0.75
N ALA A 693 -12.25 27.42 -0.47
CA ALA A 693 -12.98 27.08 -1.67
C ALA A 693 -12.05 26.34 -2.64
N TYR A 694 -12.61 25.37 -3.36
CA TYR A 694 -11.88 24.51 -4.29
C TYR A 694 -12.56 24.52 -5.65
N ASP A 695 -11.79 24.32 -6.71
CA ASP A 695 -12.35 24.01 -8.02
C ASP A 695 -12.71 22.53 -8.15
N ALA A 696 -13.24 22.15 -9.32
CA ALA A 696 -13.65 20.78 -9.61
C ALA A 696 -12.48 19.78 -9.70
N ALA A 697 -11.23 20.21 -9.86
CA ALA A 697 -10.07 19.31 -9.74
C ALA A 697 -9.58 19.17 -8.29
N GLY A 698 -10.02 20.04 -7.38
CA GLY A 698 -9.52 20.09 -6.00
C GLY A 698 -8.41 21.11 -5.79
N ASN A 699 -8.18 22.04 -6.74
CA ASN A 699 -7.27 23.16 -6.47
C ASN A 699 -7.93 24.14 -5.49
N ARG A 700 -7.27 24.49 -4.39
CA ARG A 700 -7.74 25.51 -3.44
C ARG A 700 -7.73 26.89 -4.08
N THR A 701 -8.87 27.41 -4.52
CA THR A 701 -8.99 28.70 -5.22
C THR A 701 -9.10 29.90 -4.30
N LYS A 702 -9.51 29.70 -3.04
CA LYS A 702 -9.65 30.78 -2.06
C LYS A 702 -9.42 30.28 -0.64
N LYS A 703 -8.75 31.08 0.18
CA LYS A 703 -8.67 30.98 1.65
C LYS A 703 -9.16 32.31 2.22
N THR A 704 -10.16 32.29 3.10
CA THR A 704 -10.66 33.50 3.77
C THR A 704 -10.45 33.37 5.26
N GLU A 705 -9.53 34.15 5.82
CA GLU A 705 -9.20 34.16 7.25
C GLU A 705 -9.72 35.44 7.90
N ASN A 706 -10.61 35.33 8.89
CA ASN A 706 -11.21 36.47 9.59
C ASN A 706 -11.73 37.57 8.62
N GLY A 707 -12.39 37.15 7.54
CA GLY A 707 -12.93 38.03 6.50
C GLY A 707 -11.92 38.55 5.47
N LYS A 708 -10.61 38.29 5.64
CA LYS A 708 -9.57 38.64 4.66
C LYS A 708 -9.38 37.49 3.68
N ALA A 709 -9.64 37.75 2.42
CA ALA A 709 -9.52 36.74 1.36
C ALA A 709 -8.13 36.77 0.71
N THR A 710 -7.57 35.57 0.54
CA THR A 710 -6.47 35.25 -0.37
C THR A 710 -7.02 34.36 -1.47
N THR A 711 -6.77 34.75 -2.71
CA THR A 711 -7.20 34.02 -3.92
C THR A 711 -6.00 33.35 -4.55
N TYR A 712 -6.20 32.13 -5.04
CA TYR A 712 -5.18 31.33 -5.71
C TYR A 712 -5.64 31.04 -7.14
N THR A 713 -4.74 31.20 -8.09
CA THR A 713 -4.99 30.95 -9.51
C THR A 713 -4.18 29.76 -9.98
N TYR A 714 -4.75 28.98 -10.89
CA TYR A 714 -4.14 27.75 -11.40
C TYR A 714 -4.21 27.72 -12.92
N ASN A 715 -3.22 27.06 -13.55
CA ASN A 715 -3.30 26.73 -14.96
C ASN A 715 -4.05 25.40 -15.18
N GLY A 716 -4.23 25.03 -16.46
CA GLY A 716 -4.93 23.80 -16.84
C GLY A 716 -4.28 22.50 -16.34
N LEU A 717 -3.02 22.52 -15.91
CA LEU A 717 -2.28 21.37 -15.39
C LEU A 717 -2.32 21.31 -13.84
N ASN A 718 -3.25 22.05 -13.22
CA ASN A 718 -3.39 22.17 -11.77
C ASN A 718 -2.13 22.76 -11.09
N GLN A 719 -1.33 23.57 -11.78
CA GLN A 719 -0.18 24.25 -11.20
C GLN A 719 -0.61 25.59 -10.62
N LEU A 720 -0.20 25.91 -9.39
CA LEU A 720 -0.52 27.19 -8.74
C LEU A 720 0.26 28.29 -9.45
N THR A 721 -0.37 29.23 -10.13
CA THR A 721 0.31 30.29 -10.90
C THR A 721 0.37 31.64 -10.19
N GLY A 722 -0.51 31.87 -9.22
CA GLY A 722 -0.57 33.14 -8.52
C GLY A 722 -1.35 33.07 -7.22
N GLU A 723 -0.94 33.92 -6.28
CA GLU A 723 -1.58 34.14 -4.97
C GLU A 723 -1.76 35.64 -4.77
N SER A 724 -2.98 36.09 -4.48
CA SER A 724 -3.28 37.50 -4.28
C SER A 724 -4.27 37.72 -3.13
N GLY A 725 -3.95 38.64 -2.22
CA GLY A 725 -4.78 38.96 -1.05
C GLY A 725 -4.23 40.17 -0.29
N THR A 726 -4.76 40.44 0.90
CA THR A 726 -4.34 41.60 1.72
C THR A 726 -2.84 41.54 2.05
N GLY A 727 -2.04 42.35 1.37
CA GLY A 727 -0.58 42.42 1.59
C GLY A 727 0.25 41.31 0.91
N THR A 728 -0.39 40.47 0.09
CA THR A 728 0.27 39.37 -0.65
C THR A 728 -0.05 39.44 -2.13
N SER A 729 0.98 39.38 -2.96
CA SER A 729 0.89 39.27 -4.42
C SER A 729 2.10 38.46 -4.89
N LEU A 730 1.92 37.15 -5.06
CA LEU A 730 2.97 36.22 -5.49
C LEU A 730 2.61 35.58 -6.83
N SER A 731 3.62 35.35 -7.65
CA SER A 731 3.56 34.60 -8.90
C SER A 731 4.47 33.40 -8.84
N TYR A 732 4.04 32.31 -9.47
CA TYR A 732 4.70 31.01 -9.42
C TYR A 732 4.98 30.53 -10.84
N THR A 733 6.16 29.96 -11.06
CA THR A 733 6.55 29.41 -12.36
C THR A 733 6.98 27.96 -12.22
N TYR A 734 6.83 27.19 -13.32
CA TYR A 734 7.14 25.77 -13.37
C TYR A 734 8.06 25.47 -14.55
N ASP A 735 8.82 24.38 -14.46
CA ASP A 735 9.51 23.79 -15.61
C ASP A 735 8.56 22.93 -16.46
N ALA A 736 9.08 22.41 -17.58
CA ALA A 736 8.33 21.57 -18.51
C ALA A 736 7.87 20.22 -17.91
N ASP A 737 8.44 19.80 -16.77
CA ASP A 737 8.10 18.54 -16.10
C ASP A 737 7.12 18.77 -14.94
N GLY A 738 6.76 20.04 -14.70
CA GLY A 738 5.80 20.46 -13.70
C GLY A 738 6.36 20.63 -12.30
N ASN A 739 7.66 20.91 -12.17
CA ASN A 739 8.26 21.30 -10.90
C ASN A 739 8.29 22.82 -10.74
N GLN A 740 7.97 23.33 -9.54
CA GLN A 740 7.93 24.76 -9.26
C GLN A 740 9.33 25.37 -9.26
N THR A 741 9.67 26.21 -10.24
CA THR A 741 11.02 26.79 -10.40
C THR A 741 11.21 28.13 -9.73
N LYS A 742 10.13 28.89 -9.49
CA LYS A 742 10.24 30.23 -8.91
C LYS A 742 8.98 30.67 -8.17
N VAL A 743 9.19 31.47 -7.12
CA VAL A 743 8.14 32.28 -6.47
C VAL A 743 8.64 33.71 -6.37
N THR A 744 7.92 34.67 -6.95
CA THR A 744 8.28 36.09 -6.93
C THR A 744 7.12 36.97 -6.54
N GLY A 745 7.40 38.11 -5.92
CA GLY A 745 6.40 39.15 -5.68
C GLY A 745 6.60 39.81 -4.33
N THR A 746 5.49 40.07 -3.64
CA THR A 746 5.50 40.69 -2.31
C THR A 746 4.58 39.94 -1.35
N MET A 747 5.01 39.81 -0.09
CA MET A 747 4.24 39.22 0.99
C MET A 747 4.54 39.98 2.28
N GLY A 748 3.51 40.47 2.96
CA GLY A 748 3.67 41.29 4.18
C GLY A 748 4.50 42.56 3.95
N GLY A 749 4.48 43.11 2.73
CA GLY A 749 5.31 44.27 2.34
C GLY A 749 6.78 43.94 2.02
N SER A 750 7.22 42.70 2.20
CA SER A 750 8.58 42.25 1.86
C SER A 750 8.62 41.63 0.46
N SER A 751 9.73 41.84 -0.26
CA SER A 751 9.94 41.19 -1.56
C SER A 751 10.28 39.71 -1.37
N VAL A 752 9.62 38.85 -2.14
CA VAL A 752 9.87 37.41 -2.21
C VAL A 752 10.51 37.10 -3.56
N ASN A 753 11.58 36.32 -3.55
CA ASN A 753 12.26 35.84 -4.75
C ASN A 753 12.94 34.50 -4.47
N LYS A 754 12.13 33.43 -4.44
CA LYS A 754 12.57 32.05 -4.26
C LYS A 754 12.85 31.43 -5.62
N SER A 755 13.95 30.70 -5.77
CA SER A 755 14.26 29.91 -6.97
C SER A 755 14.61 28.47 -6.60
N TYR A 756 14.22 27.53 -7.45
CA TYR A 756 14.36 26.10 -7.22
C TYR A 756 14.96 25.42 -8.46
N THR A 757 15.84 24.43 -8.26
CA THR A 757 16.27 23.51 -9.31
C THR A 757 16.06 22.06 -8.86
N TYR A 758 16.02 21.15 -9.82
CA TYR A 758 15.63 19.76 -9.58
C TYR A 758 16.61 18.77 -10.21
N THR A 759 16.71 17.59 -9.61
CA THR A 759 17.41 16.45 -10.19
C THR A 759 16.69 15.96 -11.46
N PRO A 760 17.32 15.10 -12.28
CA PRO A 760 16.64 14.41 -13.38
C PRO A 760 15.37 13.64 -12.99
N GLU A 761 15.24 13.29 -11.71
CA GLU A 761 14.09 12.57 -11.14
C GLU A 761 13.12 13.47 -10.38
N ASN A 762 13.15 14.78 -10.65
CA ASN A 762 12.21 15.75 -10.09
C ASN A 762 12.30 15.91 -8.56
N MET A 763 13.45 15.63 -7.95
CA MET A 763 13.73 15.90 -6.53
C MET A 763 14.36 17.29 -6.37
N LEU A 764 14.05 18.04 -5.29
CA LEU A 764 14.55 19.41 -5.06
C LEU A 764 16.08 19.44 -4.87
N GLU A 765 16.83 19.84 -5.89
CA GLU A 765 18.30 19.85 -5.85
C GLU A 765 18.85 21.12 -5.19
N THR A 766 18.32 22.30 -5.55
CA THR A 766 18.76 23.57 -4.96
C THR A 766 17.59 24.51 -4.66
N TYR A 767 17.74 25.31 -3.61
CA TYR A 767 16.85 26.41 -3.23
C TYR A 767 17.67 27.67 -2.98
N THR A 768 17.19 28.81 -3.46
CA THR A 768 17.78 30.12 -3.16
C THR A 768 16.74 31.20 -2.89
N GLU A 769 16.96 32.03 -1.88
CA GLU A 769 16.17 33.24 -1.57
C GLU A 769 17.08 34.31 -0.95
N GLY A 770 17.47 35.31 -1.75
CA GLY A 770 18.46 36.30 -1.30
C GLY A 770 19.81 35.65 -0.96
N SER A 771 20.24 35.75 0.31
CA SER A 771 21.44 35.08 0.82
C SER A 771 21.20 33.64 1.28
N LYS A 772 19.94 33.20 1.41
CA LYS A 772 19.60 31.83 1.78
C LYS A 772 19.89 30.91 0.60
N ASN A 773 20.63 29.83 0.85
CA ASN A 773 20.97 28.83 -0.15
C ASN A 773 20.97 27.45 0.49
N GLN A 774 20.22 26.51 -0.08
CA GLN A 774 20.20 25.11 0.32
C GLN A 774 20.45 24.21 -0.90
N ASN A 775 21.28 23.18 -0.74
CA ASN A 775 21.51 22.14 -1.74
C ASN A 775 21.21 20.77 -1.13
N ASN A 776 20.52 19.89 -1.83
CA ASN A 776 20.21 18.55 -1.36
C ASN A 776 20.85 17.48 -2.26
N LEU A 777 21.14 16.32 -1.68
CA LEU A 777 21.62 15.13 -2.36
C LEU A 777 20.78 13.91 -1.93
N TYR A 778 20.54 13.01 -2.86
CA TYR A 778 19.62 11.89 -2.67
C TYR A 778 20.31 10.55 -2.95
N SER A 779 19.87 9.48 -2.31
CA SER A 779 20.25 8.11 -2.66
C SER A 779 19.63 7.69 -3.99
N GLY A 780 20.07 6.57 -4.54
CA GLY A 780 19.50 5.97 -5.74
C GLY A 780 18.00 5.65 -5.63
N ASP A 781 17.53 5.43 -4.40
CA ASP A 781 16.13 5.16 -4.07
C ASP A 781 15.33 6.43 -3.74
N GLY A 782 15.96 7.61 -3.83
CA GLY A 782 15.30 8.92 -3.70
C GLY A 782 15.23 9.48 -2.28
N GLN A 783 15.83 8.84 -1.27
CA GLN A 783 15.91 9.38 0.09
C GLN A 783 16.98 10.47 0.18
N ARG A 784 16.73 11.56 0.92
CA ARG A 784 17.69 12.66 1.08
C ARG A 784 18.82 12.23 2.02
N VAL A 785 20.02 12.06 1.50
CA VAL A 785 21.19 11.66 2.29
C VAL A 785 22.04 12.85 2.75
N GLN A 786 21.89 14.02 2.12
CA GLN A 786 22.61 15.23 2.53
C GLN A 786 21.82 16.52 2.23
N LYS A 787 21.93 17.49 3.14
CA LYS A 787 21.51 18.88 2.98
C LYS A 787 22.70 19.79 3.26
N LYS A 788 22.88 20.84 2.47
CA LYS A 788 23.92 21.85 2.68
C LYS A 788 23.33 23.26 2.62
N GLU A 789 23.49 24.02 3.70
CA GLU A 789 23.00 25.38 3.86
C GLU A 789 24.19 26.33 4.13
N GLY A 790 24.63 27.07 3.11
CA GLY A 790 25.87 27.86 3.20
C GLY A 790 27.10 26.96 3.44
N SER A 791 27.78 27.14 4.58
CA SER A 791 28.89 26.28 5.02
C SER A 791 28.44 25.00 5.71
N GLU A 792 27.23 25.00 6.28
CA GLU A 792 26.73 23.93 7.12
C GLU A 792 26.32 22.74 6.28
N THR A 793 26.75 21.54 6.69
CA THR A 793 26.35 20.28 6.08
C THR A 793 25.56 19.48 7.10
N THR A 794 24.52 18.78 6.64
CA THR A 794 23.76 17.84 7.44
C THR A 794 23.61 16.57 6.63
N ASN A 795 24.24 15.47 7.08
CA ASN A 795 23.99 14.16 6.51
C ASN A 795 22.84 13.49 7.26
N TYR A 796 22.05 12.68 6.55
CA TYR A 796 20.91 11.96 7.11
C TYR A 796 21.15 10.47 6.96
N PHE A 797 20.82 9.72 8.02
CA PHE A 797 20.93 8.26 8.05
C PHE A 797 19.61 7.68 8.52
N TYR A 798 19.25 6.51 7.98
CA TYR A 798 17.88 6.01 8.08
C TYR A 798 17.78 4.67 8.80
N GLN A 799 16.68 4.50 9.53
CA GLN A 799 16.19 3.20 9.99
C GLN A 799 14.78 3.00 9.43
N LEU A 800 14.60 1.94 8.64
CA LEU A 800 13.29 1.53 8.11
C LEU A 800 12.51 2.69 7.44
N GLY A 801 13.23 3.60 6.77
CA GLY A 801 12.64 4.75 6.06
C GLY A 801 12.51 6.04 6.88
N SER A 802 12.73 6.02 8.19
CA SER A 802 12.71 7.20 9.06
C SER A 802 14.13 7.67 9.39
N VAL A 803 14.31 8.98 9.59
CA VAL A 803 15.61 9.55 9.96
C VAL A 803 16.00 9.05 11.35
N LEU A 804 17.04 8.21 11.41
CA LEU A 804 17.61 7.70 12.65
C LEU A 804 18.50 8.75 13.29
N TYR A 805 19.44 9.33 12.54
CA TYR A 805 20.34 10.34 13.08
C TYR A 805 20.83 11.28 11.99
N THR A 806 21.35 12.43 12.41
CA THR A 806 22.02 13.39 11.54
C THR A 806 23.40 13.78 12.07
N ASP A 807 24.33 14.05 11.16
CA ASP A 807 25.66 14.59 11.49
C ASP A 807 25.97 15.87 10.72
N ASP A 808 27.00 16.61 11.15
CA ASP A 808 27.41 17.91 10.60
C ASP A 808 28.28 17.84 9.32
N GLY A 809 28.41 16.68 8.68
CA GLY A 809 29.32 16.45 7.56
C GLY A 809 30.78 16.18 7.95
N SER A 810 31.16 16.47 9.20
CA SER A 810 32.45 16.10 9.80
C SER A 810 32.35 14.86 10.70
N GLY A 811 31.16 14.26 10.79
CA GLY A 811 30.87 13.09 11.61
C GLY A 811 30.50 13.42 13.06
N ASN A 812 30.23 14.69 13.40
CA ASN A 812 29.73 15.03 14.73
C ASN A 812 28.20 14.94 14.77
N LEU A 813 27.67 14.23 15.78
CA LEU A 813 26.23 14.02 15.97
C LEU A 813 25.49 15.35 16.18
N LYS A 814 24.43 15.58 15.39
CA LYS A 814 23.46 16.68 15.60
C LYS A 814 22.18 16.20 16.29
N SER A 815 21.66 15.04 15.90
CA SER A 815 20.49 14.38 16.49
C SER A 815 20.61 12.88 16.36
N PHE A 816 20.11 12.14 17.35
CA PHE A 816 19.81 10.71 17.24
C PHE A 816 18.38 10.44 17.72
N ASN A 817 17.49 10.05 16.83
CA ASN A 817 16.08 9.81 17.09
C ASN A 817 15.86 8.41 17.67
N LEU A 818 15.07 8.32 18.75
CA LEU A 818 14.63 7.07 19.35
C LEU A 818 13.36 6.60 18.64
N LEU A 819 13.45 5.48 17.92
CA LEU A 819 12.40 5.02 17.01
C LEU A 819 11.64 3.79 17.54
N ASN A 820 10.31 3.85 17.51
CA ASN A 820 9.43 2.70 17.59
C ASN A 820 9.00 2.30 16.17
N GLY A 821 9.73 1.38 15.55
CA GLY A 821 9.57 1.11 14.12
C GLY A 821 9.99 2.34 13.30
N SER A 822 9.01 3.01 12.68
CA SER A 822 9.19 4.25 11.92
C SER A 822 8.85 5.52 12.72
N ASP A 823 8.26 5.40 13.91
CA ASP A 823 7.79 6.55 14.69
C ASP A 823 8.84 7.00 15.70
N ALA A 824 9.27 8.27 15.63
CA ALA A 824 10.18 8.83 16.61
C ALA A 824 9.43 9.26 17.87
N PHE A 825 9.88 8.83 19.05
CA PHE A 825 9.27 9.23 20.32
C PHE A 825 10.18 10.11 21.19
N GLY A 826 11.41 10.34 20.74
CA GLY A 826 12.37 11.21 21.40
C GLY A 826 13.64 11.35 20.57
N THR A 827 14.54 12.22 21.04
CA THR A 827 15.83 12.49 20.41
C THR A 827 16.91 12.68 21.46
N GLU A 828 18.10 12.20 21.16
CA GLU A 828 19.34 12.55 21.84
C GLU A 828 20.01 13.72 21.10
N ARG A 829 20.61 14.64 21.87
CA ARG A 829 21.48 15.72 21.39
C ARG A 829 22.81 15.63 22.11
N LYS A 830 23.90 15.93 21.40
CA LYS A 830 25.25 15.86 21.94
C LYS A 830 25.89 17.24 22.00
N ALA A 831 26.38 17.61 23.17
CA ALA A 831 27.14 18.84 23.41
C ALA A 831 28.50 18.51 24.03
N GLY A 832 29.55 18.54 23.22
CA GLY A 832 30.86 18.04 23.63
C GLY A 832 30.81 16.54 23.94
N SER A 833 31.10 16.16 25.19
CA SER A 833 30.95 14.78 25.68
C SER A 833 29.63 14.52 26.41
N SER A 834 28.79 15.55 26.58
CA SER A 834 27.49 15.42 27.22
C SER A 834 26.44 15.00 26.22
N HIS A 835 25.50 14.18 26.68
CA HIS A 835 24.40 13.65 25.91
C HIS A 835 23.10 13.94 26.67
N ASP A 836 22.21 14.68 26.01
CA ASP A 836 20.93 15.10 26.56
C ASP A 836 19.81 14.41 25.79
N TYR A 837 18.77 13.98 26.51
CA TYR A 837 17.64 13.28 25.92
C TYR A 837 16.39 14.13 26.02
N TYR A 838 15.56 14.03 24.99
CA TYR A 838 14.31 14.74 24.89
C TYR A 838 13.22 13.80 24.40
N LEU A 839 12.01 13.88 24.96
CA LEU A 839 10.86 13.07 24.54
C LEU A 839 9.81 13.94 23.84
N TYR A 840 9.01 13.32 22.97
CA TYR A 840 7.95 14.00 22.24
C TYR A 840 6.59 13.71 22.86
N THR A 841 5.76 14.74 23.02
CA THR A 841 4.29 14.57 23.05
C THR A 841 3.76 14.76 21.64
N GLU A 842 2.72 14.00 21.28
CA GLU A 842 2.16 13.95 19.93
C GLU A 842 0.65 14.15 19.95
N ASP A 843 0.13 14.73 18.87
CA ASP A 843 -1.31 14.68 18.61
C ASP A 843 -1.72 13.33 17.97
N ALA A 844 -3.02 13.13 17.73
CA ALA A 844 -3.50 11.88 17.13
C ALA A 844 -2.96 11.62 15.70
N LYS A 845 -2.45 12.67 15.03
CA LYS A 845 -1.85 12.60 13.68
C LYS A 845 -0.37 12.23 13.72
N GLY A 846 0.23 12.14 14.91
CA GLY A 846 1.67 11.92 15.08
C GLY A 846 2.50 13.19 14.87
N SER A 847 1.90 14.38 14.98
CA SER A 847 2.64 15.65 14.95
C SER A 847 3.25 15.92 16.31
N THR A 848 4.54 16.28 16.36
CA THR A 848 5.19 16.68 17.61
C THR A 848 4.58 17.98 18.12
N VAL A 849 4.01 17.96 19.34
CA VAL A 849 3.37 19.12 19.99
C VAL A 849 4.33 19.75 21.00
N ASN A 850 4.96 18.93 21.85
CA ASN A 850 5.98 19.40 22.80
C ASN A 850 7.22 18.51 22.75
N VAL A 851 8.37 19.13 23.01
CA VAL A 851 9.63 18.46 23.31
C VAL A 851 9.89 18.63 24.80
N LEU A 852 10.06 17.52 25.51
CA LEU A 852 10.26 17.47 26.96
C LEU A 852 11.71 17.14 27.29
N ASP A 853 12.33 17.85 28.23
CA ASP A 853 13.67 17.52 28.76
C ASP A 853 13.65 16.39 29.80
N ASN A 854 14.83 16.04 30.34
CA ASN A 854 15.00 15.03 31.39
C ASN A 854 14.31 15.37 32.73
N ALA A 855 13.79 16.58 32.91
CA ALA A 855 12.97 16.96 34.05
C ALA A 855 11.47 16.89 33.72
N GLY A 856 11.09 16.50 32.50
CA GLY A 856 9.73 16.53 32.00
C GLY A 856 9.21 17.96 31.85
N SER A 857 10.08 18.91 31.54
CA SER A 857 9.76 20.32 31.28
C SER A 857 9.78 20.56 29.77
N ARG A 858 8.89 21.44 29.28
CA ARG A 858 8.80 21.77 27.86
C ARG A 858 9.97 22.65 27.45
N VAL A 859 10.75 22.22 26.47
CA VAL A 859 11.84 23.02 25.89
C VAL A 859 11.42 23.73 24.62
N VAL A 860 10.59 23.08 23.81
CA VAL A 860 9.98 23.63 22.59
C VAL A 860 8.55 23.12 22.48
N SER A 861 7.67 23.98 21.99
CA SER A 861 6.30 23.64 21.65
C SER A 861 5.94 24.13 20.25
N TYR A 862 5.13 23.35 19.54
CA TYR A 862 4.67 23.67 18.20
C TYR A 862 3.14 23.80 18.17
N LEU A 863 2.66 24.82 17.47
CA LEU A 863 1.25 24.99 17.14
C LEU A 863 1.12 25.04 15.62
N TYR A 864 0.32 24.14 15.07
CA TYR A 864 0.11 24.04 13.63
C TYR A 864 -1.22 24.67 13.21
N ASP A 865 -1.24 25.26 12.01
CA ASP A 865 -2.48 25.60 11.31
C ASP A 865 -3.14 24.33 10.71
N ASP A 866 -4.27 24.50 10.03
CA ASP A 866 -5.01 23.37 9.46
C ASP A 866 -4.18 22.54 8.46
N PHE A 867 -3.22 23.16 7.77
CA PHE A 867 -2.39 22.55 6.73
C PHE A 867 -0.93 22.33 7.19
N GLY A 868 -0.62 22.54 8.47
CA GLY A 868 0.70 22.24 9.03
C GLY A 868 1.69 23.41 9.04
N ASP A 869 1.26 24.64 8.73
CA ASP A 869 2.10 25.82 8.91
C ASP A 869 2.35 26.01 10.42
N VAL A 870 3.62 26.17 10.80
CA VAL A 870 4.07 26.00 12.19
C VAL A 870 4.36 27.32 12.87
N THR A 871 3.83 27.50 14.07
CA THR A 871 4.29 28.49 15.04
C THR A 871 5.06 27.77 16.14
N GLU A 872 6.34 28.09 16.26
CA GLU A 872 7.23 27.55 17.27
C GLU A 872 7.35 28.48 18.48
N SER A 873 7.39 27.91 19.68
CA SER A 873 7.71 28.61 20.93
C SER A 873 8.80 27.85 21.67
N LYS A 874 9.91 28.53 22.00
CA LYS A 874 11.03 27.95 22.74
C LYS A 874 11.08 28.50 24.16
N ALA A 875 11.37 27.62 25.12
CA ALA A 875 11.58 28.01 26.50
C ALA A 875 12.87 28.84 26.65
N THR A 876 12.92 29.67 27.70
CA THR A 876 14.11 30.48 28.03
C THR A 876 15.35 29.59 28.18
N GLY A 877 16.43 29.91 27.47
CA GLY A 877 17.68 29.14 27.46
C GLY A 877 17.79 28.12 26.33
N TYR A 878 16.72 27.87 25.56
CA TYR A 878 16.68 26.89 24.47
C TYR A 878 16.57 27.54 23.08
N SER A 879 16.93 28.81 22.91
CA SER A 879 16.79 29.52 21.62
C SER A 879 17.54 28.83 20.47
N GLY A 880 18.68 28.19 20.76
CA GLY A 880 19.49 27.43 19.79
C GLY A 880 19.12 25.96 19.66
N PHE A 881 18.07 25.47 20.33
CA PHE A 881 17.61 24.09 20.15
C PHE A 881 16.90 23.95 18.80
N GLU A 882 17.33 23.01 17.98
CA GLU A 882 16.72 22.69 16.69
C GLU A 882 16.10 21.29 16.76
N ASN A 883 14.90 21.15 16.21
CA ASN A 883 14.26 19.85 16.07
C ASN A 883 13.59 19.73 14.71
N GLU A 884 14.06 18.74 13.97
CA GLU A 884 13.70 18.53 12.58
C GLU A 884 12.37 17.81 12.40
N LEU A 885 11.94 16.97 13.35
CA LEU A 885 10.69 16.21 13.26
C LEU A 885 9.54 17.03 13.84
N GLN A 886 8.60 17.47 12.99
CA GLN A 886 7.53 18.39 13.38
C GLN A 886 6.15 17.85 12.95
N TYR A 887 5.46 18.54 12.04
CA TYR A 887 4.12 18.21 11.59
C TYR A 887 4.06 16.79 11.02
N THR A 888 3.18 15.95 11.56
CA THR A 888 3.03 14.52 11.19
C THR A 888 4.31 13.68 11.23
N GLY A 889 5.32 14.11 11.99
CA GLY A 889 6.64 13.47 12.05
C GLY A 889 7.55 13.76 10.83
N ALA A 890 7.17 14.70 9.96
CA ALA A 890 7.93 15.10 8.80
C ALA A 890 9.17 15.93 9.15
N VAL A 891 10.20 15.87 8.31
CA VAL A 891 11.40 16.70 8.46
C VAL A 891 11.11 18.12 7.96
N HIS A 892 11.11 19.10 8.85
CA HIS A 892 10.94 20.51 8.52
C HIS A 892 12.29 21.19 8.21
N ASP A 893 12.40 21.78 7.03
CA ASP A 893 13.55 22.59 6.62
C ASP A 893 13.30 24.07 6.92
N GLU A 894 13.70 24.54 8.12
CA GLU A 894 13.45 25.91 8.60
C GLU A 894 13.87 27.00 7.60
N LEU A 895 15.01 26.84 6.91
CA LEU A 895 15.50 27.82 5.93
C LEU A 895 14.51 28.05 4.77
N THR A 896 13.81 27.00 4.35
CA THR A 896 12.89 27.00 3.19
C THR A 896 11.42 27.13 3.59
N GLY A 897 11.07 26.66 4.79
CA GLY A 897 9.68 26.47 5.26
C GLY A 897 9.01 25.20 4.70
N LEU A 898 9.74 24.33 4.01
CA LEU A 898 9.19 23.12 3.39
C LEU A 898 9.27 21.91 4.34
N LEU A 899 8.28 21.03 4.24
CA LEU A 899 8.33 19.69 4.83
C LEU A 899 8.86 18.69 3.81
N TYR A 900 9.90 17.96 4.17
CA TYR A 900 10.42 16.84 3.40
C TYR A 900 9.70 15.55 3.79
N LEU A 901 8.97 14.99 2.83
CA LEU A 901 8.14 13.79 2.99
C LEU A 901 8.71 12.66 2.12
N ASN A 902 10.02 12.39 2.21
CA ASN A 902 10.72 11.38 1.42
C ASN A 902 10.69 11.59 -0.11
N ALA A 903 9.56 11.31 -0.78
CA ALA A 903 9.45 11.44 -2.23
C ALA A 903 9.29 12.88 -2.72
N ARG A 904 8.72 13.77 -1.90
CA ARG A 904 8.38 15.14 -2.31
C ARG A 904 8.54 16.15 -1.18
N TYR A 905 8.54 17.42 -1.58
CA TYR A 905 8.52 18.56 -0.67
C TYR A 905 7.13 19.20 -0.66
N TYR A 906 6.63 19.43 0.53
CA TYR A 906 5.34 20.04 0.80
C TYR A 906 5.52 21.46 1.35
N GLU A 907 4.70 22.39 0.87
CA GLU A 907 4.66 23.79 1.31
C GLU A 907 3.36 24.02 2.11
N PRO A 908 3.43 24.02 3.46
CA PRO A 908 2.26 24.08 4.34
C PRO A 908 1.39 25.33 4.13
N ARG A 909 2.01 26.50 3.92
CA ARG A 909 1.30 27.77 3.72
C ARG A 909 0.30 27.72 2.56
N THR A 910 0.70 27.04 1.48
CA THR A 910 -0.15 26.88 0.29
C THR A 910 -0.97 25.58 0.30
N GLY A 911 -0.64 24.63 1.17
CA GLY A 911 -1.30 23.33 1.23
C GLY A 911 -1.00 22.43 0.03
N ARG A 912 0.18 22.56 -0.59
CA ARG A 912 0.51 21.84 -1.84
C ARG A 912 1.94 21.31 -1.90
N PHE A 913 2.13 20.25 -2.66
CA PHE A 913 3.44 19.80 -3.09
C PHE A 913 4.01 20.73 -4.17
N ILE A 914 5.33 20.94 -4.16
CA ILE A 914 6.02 21.78 -5.16
C ILE A 914 6.38 21.02 -6.45
N THR A 915 6.18 19.69 -6.46
CA THR A 915 6.38 18.79 -7.60
C THR A 915 5.17 17.87 -7.78
N ARG A 916 5.02 17.33 -8.99
CA ARG A 916 3.97 16.36 -9.29
C ARG A 916 4.25 15.04 -8.59
N ASP A 917 3.18 14.37 -8.20
CA ASP A 917 3.23 12.97 -7.80
C ASP A 917 3.63 12.08 -8.99
N SER A 918 4.48 11.09 -8.72
CA SER A 918 4.75 9.99 -9.65
C SER A 918 3.65 8.93 -9.59
N TYR A 919 2.96 8.80 -8.44
CA TYR A 919 1.75 8.02 -8.31
C TYR A 919 0.57 8.77 -8.93
N ARG A 920 -0.19 8.08 -9.78
CA ARG A 920 -1.20 8.71 -10.64
C ARG A 920 -2.62 8.62 -10.09
N GLY A 921 -2.84 7.83 -9.04
CA GLY A 921 -4.15 7.55 -8.48
C GLY A 921 -4.85 6.32 -9.09
N GLU A 922 -6.01 5.97 -8.53
CA GLU A 922 -6.84 4.82 -8.91
C GLU A 922 -8.09 5.24 -9.68
N ARG A 923 -8.48 4.48 -10.71
CA ARG A 923 -9.66 4.81 -11.56
C ARG A 923 -10.98 4.90 -10.81
N GLU A 924 -11.11 4.09 -9.76
CA GLU A 924 -12.30 4.02 -8.91
C GLU A 924 -12.33 5.13 -7.85
N ASN A 925 -11.21 5.79 -7.59
CA ASN A 925 -11.09 6.82 -6.57
C ASN A 925 -10.61 8.16 -7.17
N ALA A 926 -11.57 8.99 -7.55
CA ALA A 926 -11.33 10.27 -8.21
C ALA A 926 -10.44 11.24 -7.38
N ASP A 927 -10.44 11.12 -6.05
CA ASP A 927 -9.70 12.04 -5.17
C ASP A 927 -8.18 11.77 -5.16
N THR A 928 -7.75 10.59 -5.61
CA THR A 928 -6.33 10.20 -5.69
C THR A 928 -5.59 10.78 -6.91
N TRP A 929 -6.30 11.43 -7.84
CA TRP A 929 -5.74 11.86 -9.13
C TRP A 929 -5.05 13.23 -9.09
N HIS A 930 -5.25 14.00 -8.02
CA HIS A 930 -4.72 15.35 -7.96
C HIS A 930 -3.23 15.35 -7.53
N LEU A 931 -2.34 15.50 -8.52
CA LEU A 931 -0.89 15.29 -8.40
C LEU A 931 -0.12 16.28 -7.51
N TYR A 932 -0.76 17.35 -7.01
CA TYR A 932 -0.11 18.37 -6.18
C TYR A 932 -0.79 18.56 -4.80
N ALA A 933 -1.89 17.86 -4.52
CA ALA A 933 -2.67 18.10 -3.31
C ALA A 933 -2.05 17.30 -2.17
N TYR A 934 -1.93 17.93 -1.02
CA TYR A 934 -1.59 17.21 0.20
C TYR A 934 -2.85 16.61 0.81
N CYS A 935 -2.81 15.33 1.15
CA CYS A 935 -3.89 14.68 1.90
C CYS A 935 -5.29 14.81 1.27
N ALA A 936 -5.37 14.88 -0.07
CA ALA A 936 -6.61 15.16 -0.80
C ALA A 936 -7.36 16.42 -0.30
N ASN A 937 -6.63 17.45 0.15
CA ASN A 937 -7.14 18.65 0.82
C ASN A 937 -7.87 18.39 2.16
N ASN A 938 -7.59 17.27 2.81
CA ASN A 938 -8.08 16.91 4.14
C ASN A 938 -6.92 16.58 5.10
N PRO A 939 -6.06 17.56 5.41
CA PRO A 939 -4.91 17.39 6.32
C PRO A 939 -5.30 17.10 7.77
N ILE A 940 -6.58 17.26 8.14
CA ILE A 940 -7.07 16.98 9.49
C ILE A 940 -7.15 15.47 9.72
N ASN A 941 -7.52 14.70 8.69
CA ASN A 941 -7.78 13.27 8.80
C ASN A 941 -6.71 12.38 8.17
N TYR A 942 -5.83 12.97 7.36
CA TYR A 942 -4.78 12.22 6.68
C TYR A 942 -3.40 12.87 6.89
N ALA A 943 -2.38 12.03 6.89
CA ALA A 943 -0.98 12.41 6.78
C ALA A 943 -0.37 11.70 5.57
N ASP A 944 0.68 12.25 4.94
CA ASP A 944 1.39 11.57 3.84
C ASP A 944 2.87 11.38 4.19
N PRO A 945 3.24 10.34 4.99
CA PRO A 945 4.62 10.17 5.44
C PRO A 945 5.61 9.81 4.32
N SER A 946 5.13 9.25 3.22
CA SER A 946 5.98 8.85 2.08
C SER A 946 6.07 9.91 0.99
N GLY A 947 5.19 10.93 1.04
CA GLY A 947 5.03 11.90 -0.03
C GLY A 947 4.35 11.32 -1.27
N HIS A 948 3.72 10.14 -1.19
CA HIS A 948 2.98 9.50 -2.29
C HIS A 948 1.60 8.99 -1.86
N ALA A 949 1.45 8.63 -0.59
CA ALA A 949 0.34 7.84 -0.12
C ALA A 949 -0.17 8.38 1.21
N ILE A 950 -1.40 8.89 1.15
CA ILE A 950 -2.13 9.34 2.32
C ILE A 950 -2.40 8.15 3.26
N LYS A 951 -2.18 8.34 4.55
CA LYS A 951 -2.53 7.43 5.64
C LYS A 951 -3.63 8.09 6.45
N PHE A 952 -4.70 7.34 6.73
CA PHE A 952 -5.75 7.79 7.64
C PHE A 952 -5.22 7.80 9.08
N THR A 953 -5.21 8.95 9.72
CA THR A 953 -4.54 9.15 11.01
C THR A 953 -5.27 8.45 12.17
N VAL A 954 -6.58 8.24 12.05
CA VAL A 954 -7.39 7.53 13.06
C VAL A 954 -7.07 6.02 13.09
N ALA A 955 -6.59 5.43 11.98
CA ALA A 955 -6.24 4.01 11.90
C ALA A 955 -4.98 3.63 12.71
N ARG A 956 -4.15 4.59 13.11
CA ARG A 956 -2.96 4.37 13.96
C ARG A 956 -3.31 3.79 15.33
N TRP A 957 -4.55 3.97 15.78
CA TRP A 957 -4.98 3.73 17.16
C TRP A 957 -6.23 2.86 17.31
N MET A 958 -6.84 2.44 16.20
CA MET A 958 -7.96 1.50 16.24
C MET A 958 -7.47 0.16 16.79
N VAL A 959 -8.27 -0.49 17.63
CA VAL A 959 -8.18 -1.95 17.78
C VAL A 959 -8.21 -2.48 16.37
N ALA A 960 -7.25 -3.31 15.96
CA ALA A 960 -7.43 -4.11 14.76
C ALA A 960 -8.67 -4.96 15.01
N THR A 961 -9.86 -4.43 14.72
CA THR A 961 -11.02 -5.27 14.63
C THR A 961 -10.71 -6.22 13.48
N PRO A 962 -11.20 -7.46 13.49
CA PRO A 962 -11.19 -8.21 12.26
C PRO A 962 -12.06 -7.54 11.19
N LEU A 963 -12.77 -6.44 11.51
CA LEU A 963 -13.33 -5.47 10.57
C LEU A 963 -12.37 -4.34 10.17
N ASP A 964 -11.14 -4.20 10.70
CA ASP A 964 -10.05 -3.43 10.07
C ASP A 964 -9.22 -4.36 9.20
N ILE A 965 -9.13 -5.63 9.58
CA ILE A 965 -8.73 -6.73 8.69
C ILE A 965 -9.82 -6.99 7.63
N ALA A 966 -11.09 -6.66 7.92
CA ALA A 966 -12.22 -6.79 7.00
C ALA A 966 -12.80 -5.47 6.48
N ALA A 967 -12.31 -4.29 6.85
CA ALA A 967 -12.52 -3.02 6.13
C ALA A 967 -11.35 -2.84 5.16
N SER A 968 -10.14 -3.27 5.54
CA SER A 968 -9.14 -3.73 4.58
C SER A 968 -9.53 -5.04 3.85
N ALA A 969 -10.72 -5.59 4.09
CA ALA A 969 -11.33 -6.62 3.24
C ALA A 969 -12.82 -6.40 2.87
N LEU A 970 -13.37 -5.18 3.00
CA LEU A 970 -14.72 -4.81 2.54
C LEU A 970 -14.70 -3.45 1.83
N GLY A 971 -14.00 -2.44 2.37
CA GLY A 971 -13.56 -1.26 1.59
C GLY A 971 -12.37 -1.56 0.65
N VAL A 972 -11.63 -2.62 0.96
CA VAL A 972 -10.59 -3.26 0.14
C VAL A 972 -11.03 -4.69 -0.26
N GLY A 973 -12.28 -5.06 0.06
CA GLY A 973 -12.91 -6.36 -0.26
C GLY A 973 -13.25 -6.56 -1.73
N LEU A 974 -13.37 -5.45 -2.44
CA LEU A 974 -13.33 -5.42 -3.90
C LEU A 974 -11.91 -5.24 -4.43
N ILE A 975 -10.85 -5.50 -3.65
CA ILE A 975 -9.45 -5.34 -4.09
C ILE A 975 -8.57 -6.58 -3.80
N PHE A 976 -8.92 -7.60 -3.00
CA PHE A 976 -7.96 -8.72 -2.79
C PHE A 976 -8.51 -10.17 -2.78
N ALA A 977 -9.76 -10.42 -3.18
CA ALA A 977 -10.27 -11.79 -3.35
C ALA A 977 -9.59 -12.65 -4.45
N PRO A 978 -9.01 -12.13 -5.56
CA PRO A 978 -8.38 -13.00 -6.58
C PRO A 978 -6.89 -13.28 -6.35
N VAL A 979 -6.23 -12.64 -5.37
CA VAL A 979 -4.78 -12.86 -5.09
C VAL A 979 -4.53 -14.21 -4.40
N LYS A 980 -5.52 -14.75 -3.67
CA LYS A 980 -5.44 -16.05 -2.98
C LYS A 980 -5.25 -17.25 -3.93
N ALA A 981 -5.59 -17.10 -5.22
CA ALA A 981 -5.38 -18.13 -6.25
C ALA A 981 -4.02 -18.02 -6.96
N LEU A 982 -3.34 -16.87 -6.92
CA LEU A 982 -2.02 -16.68 -7.54
C LEU A 982 -0.85 -16.98 -6.58
N CYS A 983 -0.98 -16.75 -5.27
CA CYS A 983 0.09 -16.99 -4.31
C CYS A 983 0.45 -18.47 -4.06
N LYS A 984 -0.32 -19.43 -4.61
CA LYS A 984 0.07 -20.86 -4.63
C LYS A 984 0.85 -21.28 -5.88
N ALA A 985 1.12 -20.36 -6.80
CA ALA A 985 1.88 -20.61 -8.01
C ALA A 985 3.12 -19.69 -8.08
N GLY A 986 4.09 -19.91 -7.17
CA GLY A 986 5.50 -19.56 -7.32
C GLY A 986 5.87 -18.07 -7.20
N GLY A 987 6.69 -17.75 -6.20
CA GLY A 987 7.35 -16.44 -6.06
C GLY A 987 8.39 -16.22 -7.16
N LYS A 988 7.96 -15.62 -8.28
CA LYS A 988 8.86 -15.07 -9.30
C LYS A 988 8.40 -13.65 -9.62
N ALA A 989 9.34 -12.71 -9.67
CA ALA A 989 9.17 -11.43 -10.33
C ALA A 989 8.74 -11.70 -11.79
N PHE A 990 7.44 -11.60 -12.03
CA PHE A 990 6.83 -11.79 -13.34
C PHE A 990 6.59 -10.39 -13.91
N THR A 991 7.40 -9.99 -14.89
CA THR A 991 7.31 -8.68 -15.53
C THR A 991 5.92 -8.48 -16.17
N LYS A 992 5.39 -7.27 -15.99
CA LYS A 992 4.04 -6.73 -16.29
C LYS A 992 3.39 -7.20 -17.62
N VAL A 993 4.21 -7.53 -18.61
CA VAL A 993 3.86 -7.85 -20.01
C VAL A 993 3.41 -9.30 -20.23
N LYS A 994 4.17 -10.28 -19.70
CA LYS A 994 3.93 -11.69 -20.02
C LYS A 994 2.66 -12.22 -19.38
N LEU A 995 2.20 -11.63 -18.27
CA LEU A 995 0.96 -12.03 -17.61
C LEU A 995 -0.28 -11.63 -18.42
N ARG A 996 -0.34 -10.40 -18.96
CA ARG A 996 -1.51 -9.89 -19.72
C ARG A 996 -1.78 -10.72 -20.98
N GLY A 997 -0.75 -10.99 -21.78
CA GLY A 997 -0.87 -11.81 -23.00
C GLY A 997 -1.13 -13.31 -22.75
N THR A 998 -0.62 -13.87 -21.65
CA THR A 998 -0.79 -15.30 -21.33
C THR A 998 -2.12 -15.58 -20.61
N LEU A 999 -2.61 -14.65 -19.78
CA LEU A 999 -3.92 -14.74 -19.11
C LEU A 999 -5.10 -14.49 -20.06
N PHE A 1000 -4.95 -13.59 -21.04
CA PHE A 1000 -5.95 -13.40 -22.11
C PHE A 1000 -6.12 -14.70 -22.94
N LYS A 1001 -5.00 -15.34 -23.29
CA LYS A 1001 -4.98 -16.64 -23.99
C LYS A 1001 -5.46 -17.82 -23.12
N PHE A 1002 -5.22 -17.77 -21.81
CA PHE A 1002 -5.72 -18.75 -20.85
C PHE A 1002 -7.24 -18.64 -20.64
N ALA A 1003 -7.79 -17.43 -20.55
CA ALA A 1003 -9.23 -17.17 -20.46
C ALA A 1003 -9.99 -17.69 -21.69
N GLN A 1004 -9.43 -17.49 -22.90
CA GLN A 1004 -9.95 -18.07 -24.15
C GLN A 1004 -9.91 -19.60 -24.17
N LYS A 1005 -8.80 -20.22 -23.73
CA LYS A 1005 -8.69 -21.69 -23.62
C LYS A 1005 -9.62 -22.29 -22.56
N PHE A 1006 -9.88 -21.59 -21.46
CA PHE A 1006 -10.77 -22.04 -20.37
C PHE A 1006 -12.26 -21.94 -20.75
N GLN A 1007 -12.66 -20.91 -21.51
CA GLN A 1007 -13.99 -20.84 -22.15
C GLN A 1007 -14.22 -22.04 -23.09
N ASN A 1008 -13.20 -22.43 -23.85
CA ASN A 1008 -13.24 -23.59 -24.74
C ASN A 1008 -13.26 -24.95 -24.00
N PHE A 1009 -12.66 -25.03 -22.81
CA PHE A 1009 -12.73 -26.20 -21.91
C PHE A 1009 -14.10 -26.33 -21.23
N GLY A 1010 -14.66 -25.23 -20.70
CA GLY A 1010 -16.02 -25.18 -20.14
C GLY A 1010 -17.08 -25.56 -21.18
N ARG A 1011 -16.92 -25.13 -22.44
CA ARG A 1011 -17.75 -25.55 -23.58
C ARG A 1011 -17.68 -27.05 -23.84
N LYS A 1012 -16.49 -27.67 -23.77
CA LYS A 1012 -16.27 -29.12 -23.95
C LYS A 1012 -16.80 -29.96 -22.78
N VAL A 1013 -16.69 -29.47 -21.54
CA VAL A 1013 -17.22 -30.11 -20.34
C VAL A 1013 -18.75 -30.03 -20.31
N GLY A 1014 -19.34 -28.88 -20.62
CA GLY A 1014 -20.80 -28.71 -20.77
C GLY A 1014 -21.39 -29.61 -21.85
N GLN A 1015 -20.71 -29.78 -22.98
CA GLN A 1015 -21.12 -30.73 -24.03
C GLN A 1015 -21.00 -32.21 -23.60
N LYS A 1016 -20.01 -32.56 -22.77
CA LYS A 1016 -19.88 -33.91 -22.18
C LYS A 1016 -20.95 -34.19 -21.13
N VAL A 1017 -21.25 -33.24 -20.25
CA VAL A 1017 -22.30 -33.34 -19.23
C VAL A 1017 -23.68 -33.41 -19.88
N TYR A 1018 -23.94 -32.59 -20.90
CA TYR A 1018 -25.16 -32.64 -21.72
C TYR A 1018 -25.35 -34.00 -22.43
N LYS A 1019 -24.29 -34.57 -23.01
CA LYS A 1019 -24.31 -35.90 -23.63
C LYS A 1019 -24.49 -37.04 -22.61
N SER A 1020 -24.07 -36.86 -21.36
CA SER A 1020 -24.26 -37.81 -20.26
C SER A 1020 -25.66 -37.74 -19.64
N LEU A 1021 -26.23 -36.54 -19.48
CA LEU A 1021 -27.59 -36.31 -18.97
C LEU A 1021 -28.67 -36.87 -19.93
N LYS A 1022 -28.43 -36.84 -21.25
CA LYS A 1022 -29.32 -37.42 -22.28
C LYS A 1022 -29.43 -38.96 -22.22
N LYS A 1023 -28.56 -39.62 -21.46
CA LYS A 1023 -28.51 -41.10 -21.31
C LYS A 1023 -29.20 -41.62 -20.05
N ILE A 1024 -29.67 -40.75 -19.16
CA ILE A 1024 -30.35 -41.13 -17.91
C ILE A 1024 -31.84 -41.44 -18.19
N PRO A 1025 -32.35 -42.66 -17.95
CA PRO A 1025 -33.73 -43.06 -18.31
C PRO A 1025 -34.83 -42.25 -17.60
N LEU A 1026 -34.55 -41.74 -16.39
CA LEU A 1026 -35.49 -40.93 -15.58
C LEU A 1026 -35.77 -39.53 -16.17
N VAL A 1027 -34.88 -39.00 -17.02
CA VAL A 1027 -35.03 -37.67 -17.63
C VAL A 1027 -35.96 -37.68 -18.86
N LYS A 1028 -36.28 -38.87 -19.41
CA LYS A 1028 -37.20 -39.00 -20.56
C LYS A 1028 -38.68 -38.79 -20.23
N LYS A 1029 -39.09 -38.81 -18.96
CA LYS A 1029 -40.51 -38.86 -18.59
C LYS A 1029 -41.10 -37.58 -17.95
N ALA A 1030 -40.29 -36.54 -17.72
CA ALA A 1030 -40.77 -35.36 -16.99
C ALA A 1030 -40.05 -34.05 -17.35
N VAL A 1031 -39.97 -33.67 -18.62
CA VAL A 1031 -39.61 -32.28 -18.99
C VAL A 1031 -40.37 -31.89 -20.27
N LYS A 1032 -41.23 -30.87 -20.19
CA LYS A 1032 -41.88 -30.27 -21.37
C LYS A 1032 -40.80 -29.61 -22.26
N PRO A 1033 -40.90 -29.69 -23.61
CA PRO A 1033 -39.90 -29.13 -24.53
C PRO A 1033 -39.56 -27.64 -24.31
N SER A 1034 -40.48 -26.86 -23.73
CA SER A 1034 -40.27 -25.45 -23.37
C SER A 1034 -39.35 -25.23 -22.16
N LEU A 1035 -39.21 -26.22 -21.27
CA LEU A 1035 -38.34 -26.15 -20.09
C LEU A 1035 -36.90 -26.59 -20.42
N ALA A 1036 -36.74 -27.54 -21.36
CA ALA A 1036 -35.43 -27.96 -21.86
C ALA A 1036 -34.69 -26.83 -22.60
N ASN A 1037 -35.41 -26.04 -23.42
CA ASN A 1037 -34.84 -24.87 -24.10
C ASN A 1037 -34.54 -23.71 -23.12
N LYS A 1038 -35.31 -23.58 -22.01
CA LYS A 1038 -35.03 -22.62 -20.93
C LYS A 1038 -33.80 -23.00 -20.12
N ILE A 1039 -33.63 -24.28 -19.79
CA ILE A 1039 -32.45 -24.81 -19.08
C ILE A 1039 -31.20 -24.74 -19.98
N GLU A 1040 -31.33 -25.00 -21.29
CA GLU A 1040 -30.25 -24.73 -22.26
C GLU A 1040 -29.85 -23.24 -22.24
N SER A 1041 -30.80 -22.29 -22.31
CA SER A 1041 -30.47 -20.86 -22.27
C SER A 1041 -29.82 -20.41 -20.95
N MET A 1042 -30.26 -20.96 -19.81
CA MET A 1042 -29.70 -20.64 -18.48
C MET A 1042 -28.29 -21.20 -18.28
N ILE A 1043 -28.01 -22.43 -18.73
CA ILE A 1043 -26.67 -23.04 -18.61
C ILE A 1043 -25.66 -22.31 -19.50
N TYR A 1044 -26.06 -21.87 -20.69
CA TYR A 1044 -25.20 -21.09 -21.60
C TYR A 1044 -24.99 -19.64 -21.16
N SER A 1045 -25.97 -18.99 -20.50
CA SER A 1045 -25.83 -17.60 -20.03
C SER A 1045 -25.10 -17.48 -18.68
N PHE A 1046 -25.16 -18.51 -17.82
CA PHE A 1046 -24.60 -18.47 -16.46
C PHE A 1046 -23.07 -18.66 -16.42
N THR A 1047 -22.49 -19.40 -17.37
CA THR A 1047 -21.03 -19.65 -17.39
C THR A 1047 -20.23 -18.66 -18.25
N ALA A 1048 -20.86 -17.94 -19.18
CA ALA A 1048 -20.15 -17.11 -20.16
C ALA A 1048 -19.93 -15.64 -19.74
N LYS A 1049 -20.76 -15.07 -18.85
CA LYS A 1049 -20.75 -13.61 -18.57
C LYS A 1049 -20.31 -13.19 -17.17
N GLN A 1050 -20.64 -13.94 -16.10
CA GLN A 1050 -20.47 -13.41 -14.73
C GLN A 1050 -19.13 -13.77 -14.04
N VAL A 1051 -18.45 -14.86 -14.43
CA VAL A 1051 -17.25 -15.33 -13.70
C VAL A 1051 -15.94 -14.93 -14.38
N VAL A 1052 -15.89 -14.83 -15.71
CA VAL A 1052 -14.63 -14.65 -16.45
C VAL A 1052 -14.16 -13.19 -16.49
N TYR A 1053 -15.08 -12.24 -16.60
CA TYR A 1053 -14.74 -10.81 -16.65
C TYR A 1053 -14.48 -10.22 -15.25
N ARG A 1054 -15.27 -10.59 -14.24
CA ARG A 1054 -15.01 -10.18 -12.85
C ARG A 1054 -13.68 -10.71 -12.31
N PHE A 1055 -13.24 -11.90 -12.73
CA PHE A 1055 -11.97 -12.47 -12.28
C PHE A 1055 -10.75 -11.87 -13.02
N ALA A 1056 -10.91 -11.49 -14.29
CA ALA A 1056 -9.85 -10.87 -15.08
C ALA A 1056 -9.65 -9.40 -14.69
N ASP A 1057 -10.72 -8.61 -14.64
CA ASP A 1057 -10.69 -7.18 -14.33
C ASP A 1057 -10.24 -6.91 -12.89
N GLN A 1058 -10.66 -7.76 -11.94
CA GLN A 1058 -10.19 -7.70 -10.54
C GLN A 1058 -8.73 -8.12 -10.35
N LEU A 1059 -8.21 -9.02 -11.18
CA LEU A 1059 -6.81 -9.44 -11.14
C LEU A 1059 -5.89 -8.39 -11.80
N PHE A 1060 -6.37 -7.69 -12.83
CA PHE A 1060 -5.65 -6.58 -13.47
C PHE A 1060 -5.55 -5.35 -12.55
N ARG A 1061 -6.61 -5.01 -11.79
CA ARG A 1061 -6.62 -3.95 -10.78
C ARG A 1061 -5.56 -4.14 -9.68
N ASN A 1062 -5.30 -5.38 -9.28
CA ASN A 1062 -4.42 -5.68 -8.14
C ASN A 1062 -2.92 -5.73 -8.49
N ILE A 1063 -2.60 -5.98 -9.77
CA ILE A 1063 -1.22 -6.08 -10.27
C ILE A 1063 -0.64 -4.70 -10.57
N ASP A 1064 -1.46 -3.74 -11.01
CA ASP A 1064 -0.99 -2.36 -11.26
C ASP A 1064 -0.67 -1.62 -9.95
N ILE A 1065 -1.38 -1.91 -8.85
CA ILE A 1065 -1.10 -1.38 -7.49
C ILE A 1065 0.23 -1.92 -6.96
N ALA A 1066 0.55 -3.21 -7.15
CA ALA A 1066 1.79 -3.79 -6.60
C ALA A 1066 3.08 -3.35 -7.34
N LEU A 1067 2.97 -2.95 -8.61
CA LEU A 1067 4.12 -2.61 -9.47
C LEU A 1067 4.44 -1.10 -9.51
N SER A 1068 3.58 -0.21 -9.01
CA SER A 1068 3.90 1.21 -8.83
C SER A 1068 4.79 1.47 -7.60
N PHE A 1069 4.97 0.49 -6.73
CA PHE A 1069 5.77 0.56 -5.51
C PHE A 1069 7.16 -0.08 -5.66
N GLY A 1070 7.91 0.33 -6.69
CA GLY A 1070 9.31 -0.08 -6.85
C GLY A 1070 10.12 0.17 -5.57
N GLY A 1071 10.69 -0.90 -5.02
CA GLY A 1071 11.75 -0.87 -4.00
C GLY A 1071 11.33 -0.78 -2.53
N LEU A 1072 10.27 -0.04 -2.18
CA LEU A 1072 10.07 0.37 -0.77
C LEU A 1072 9.06 -0.46 0.05
N VAL A 1073 8.37 -1.44 -0.55
CA VAL A 1073 7.22 -2.11 0.12
C VAL A 1073 7.50 -3.57 0.51
N SER A 1074 8.65 -4.15 0.18
CA SER A 1074 8.97 -5.53 0.59
C SER A 1074 8.93 -5.73 2.11
N GLY A 1075 9.37 -4.75 2.91
CA GLY A 1075 9.39 -4.87 4.38
C GLY A 1075 8.05 -4.60 5.08
N ILE A 1076 7.17 -3.77 4.48
CA ILE A 1076 5.87 -3.41 5.06
C ILE A 1076 4.78 -4.40 4.61
N LEU A 1077 4.87 -4.90 3.36
CA LEU A 1077 4.00 -5.97 2.90
C LEU A 1077 4.29 -7.26 3.65
N ASP A 1078 5.54 -7.68 3.86
CA ASP A 1078 5.83 -8.93 4.60
C ASP A 1078 5.30 -8.90 6.05
N TYR A 1079 5.30 -7.74 6.71
CA TYR A 1079 4.74 -7.58 8.06
C TYR A 1079 3.20 -7.68 8.11
N MET A 1080 2.50 -7.29 7.04
CA MET A 1080 1.03 -7.39 6.95
C MET A 1080 0.54 -8.67 6.26
N TYR A 1081 1.37 -9.28 5.40
CA TYR A 1081 1.00 -10.45 4.59
C TYR A 1081 1.00 -11.76 5.41
N ASP A 1082 1.94 -11.91 6.36
CA ASP A 1082 2.13 -13.19 7.06
C ASP A 1082 1.04 -13.51 8.11
N LYS A 1083 0.28 -12.50 8.60
CA LYS A 1083 -0.86 -12.74 9.51
C LYS A 1083 -2.12 -13.32 8.83
N SER A 1084 -2.22 -13.30 7.50
CA SER A 1084 -3.46 -13.68 6.78
C SER A 1084 -3.45 -15.08 6.15
N ILE A 1085 -2.28 -15.74 6.05
CA ILE A 1085 -2.10 -16.94 5.20
C ILE A 1085 -2.37 -18.26 5.93
N ASN A 1086 -2.32 -18.33 7.26
CA ASN A 1086 -2.33 -19.64 7.94
C ASN A 1086 -3.68 -20.39 7.97
N ASN A 1087 -4.78 -19.88 7.39
CA ASN A 1087 -6.10 -20.47 7.63
C ASN A 1087 -6.92 -21.04 6.45
N VAL A 1088 -6.40 -21.16 5.21
CA VAL A 1088 -7.22 -21.77 4.13
C VAL A 1088 -6.44 -22.73 3.22
N VAL A 1089 -6.20 -23.95 3.72
CA VAL A 1089 -5.94 -25.13 2.87
C VAL A 1089 -6.74 -26.34 3.35
N TYR A 1090 -8.03 -26.44 2.99
CA TYR A 1090 -8.74 -27.72 2.99
C TYR A 1090 -9.59 -27.90 1.73
N ARG A 1091 -9.37 -29.04 1.06
CA ARG A 1091 -9.96 -29.46 -0.22
C ARG A 1091 -11.37 -30.07 -0.01
N PHE A 1092 -12.31 -29.80 -0.91
CA PHE A 1092 -13.42 -30.72 -1.18
C PHE A 1092 -13.08 -31.63 -2.38
N LYS A 1093 -13.03 -32.94 -2.14
CA LYS A 1093 -13.20 -34.02 -3.14
C LYS A 1093 -14.66 -34.47 -3.06
N ILE A 1094 -15.40 -34.38 -4.15
CA ILE A 1094 -16.66 -35.12 -4.32
C ILE A 1094 -16.33 -36.42 -5.05
N LYS A 1095 -16.73 -37.54 -4.46
CA LYS A 1095 -16.80 -38.86 -5.12
C LYS A 1095 -18.07 -38.95 -5.95
#